data_AF-A0A093HHD2-F1
#
_entry.id   AF-A0A093HHD2-F1
#
_cell.length_a   1.000
_cell.length_b   1.000
_cell.length_c   1.000
_cell.angle_alpha   90.00
_cell.angle_beta   90.00
_cell.angle_gamma   90.00
#
_symmetry.space_group_name_H-M   'P 1'
#
loop_
_entity.id
_entity.type
_entity.pdbx_description
1 polymer ?
#
loop_
_entity_poly.entity_id
_entity_poly.type
_entity_poly.pdbx_seq_one_letter_code
_entity_poly.pdbx_strand_id
1 'polypeptide(L)'
;NLEEACMERCFPQTQRRFRYALFYIGAACLLWSIYFGIHMKEKLIVFMVPALCFLLVCVAFFMFTFTKTYARHYVWTSLTLTLLVFALTLAPQFQVLTPISGSGDMSNQTPPANPTDTCLSQVGSFSMCIEVLLLLYTVMHLPLYLSLFLGLSYSILFETFGYHFRDENCFTPLGTSAVYWELLSKAFLHICIHAIGIHLFIMSEVRSRSTFLKVGQSIMHGKDLEVEKALKERMIHSVMPRIIADDLMKQGDDESENSVKRHSTSSPKNRKKKPSIQKTPIIFRPFKMQQIEQVSILFADIVGFTKMSANKSAHALVGLLNDLFGRFDRLCEDTKCEKISTLGDCYYCVAGCPEPRADHAYCCIEMGLGMIKAIEQFCQEKKEMVNMRVGVHTGTVLCGILGMRRFKFDVWSNDVNLANLMEQLGVAGKVHISEATAKYLDDRYEMEDGKVIERVGQSVVADQLKGLKTYLISGQKVKDPHCSCSPALLPGLESGDAAKIQGASSAENIGDLTKTLKHAEKPKPCPSCSTTLAPHCDVSVEEGAIQNGCQDEHKNSTKAPGGHNPKTQNGLLSPPQEEKLSNSQTSLYEMLQEKGRWMGVSLDQSALLPLRFKNIREKTDAHFVDVIKEDSLMKDYFFKPPINKLSLNFLDQDLEMAYRTSYQEEVIRNAPVKTFASATFSSLLDVFLSTTVFLILSITCFLKHGMVSSPPPPAAVVVFVIAILLEVLSLVISIRMAFFLEEVMACTKRLLEVISGWLPRHFFGAILVSLPALAVFSHFTSDFETNIH
;
A
#
# COMPACT_ATOMS: atom_id res chain seq x y z
N ASN A 1 -1.92 1.70 -20.22
CA ASN A 1 -2.18 1.06 -18.89
C ASN A 1 -1.07 1.38 -17.89
N LEU A 2 -0.06 0.53 -17.65
CA LEU A 2 0.87 0.74 -16.52
C LEU A 2 1.77 1.99 -16.67
N GLU A 3 2.39 2.17 -17.83
CA GLU A 3 3.19 3.39 -18.12
C GLU A 3 2.32 4.65 -18.15
N GLU A 4 1.08 4.53 -18.61
CA GLU A 4 0.11 5.62 -18.65
C GLU A 4 -0.32 6.05 -17.23
N ALA A 5 -0.61 5.09 -16.34
CA ALA A 5 -0.88 5.35 -14.93
C ALA A 5 0.34 5.94 -14.20
N CYS A 6 1.57 5.52 -14.57
CA CYS A 6 2.81 6.16 -14.12
C CYS A 6 2.88 7.63 -14.57
N MET A 7 2.62 7.91 -15.85
CA MET A 7 2.63 9.28 -16.39
C MET A 7 1.56 10.17 -15.73
N GLU A 8 0.33 9.66 -15.52
CA GLU A 8 -0.73 10.38 -14.81
C GLU A 8 -0.35 10.69 -13.35
N ARG A 9 0.26 9.74 -12.64
CA ARG A 9 0.66 9.90 -11.23
C ARG A 9 1.89 10.80 -11.07
N CYS A 10 2.83 10.76 -12.01
CA CYS A 10 4.00 11.64 -12.05
C CYS A 10 3.68 13.05 -12.60
N PHE A 11 2.56 13.23 -13.32
CA PHE A 11 2.19 14.50 -13.96
C PHE A 11 2.25 15.73 -13.04
N PRO A 12 1.80 15.72 -11.77
CA PRO A 12 1.92 16.89 -10.90
C PRO A 12 3.38 17.27 -10.59
N GLN A 13 4.28 16.29 -10.53
CA GLN A 13 5.72 16.53 -10.36
C GLN A 13 6.33 17.12 -11.64
N THR A 14 5.98 16.57 -12.80
CA THR A 14 6.33 17.09 -14.13
C THR A 14 5.86 18.54 -14.33
N GLN A 15 4.58 18.82 -14.03
CA GLN A 15 3.99 20.16 -14.06
C GLN A 15 4.73 21.12 -13.11
N ARG A 16 5.09 20.68 -11.90
CA ARG A 16 5.86 21.49 -10.96
C ARG A 16 7.29 21.77 -11.45
N ARG A 17 7.99 20.79 -12.04
CA ARG A 17 9.30 20.98 -12.67
C ARG A 17 9.21 21.97 -13.84
N PHE A 18 8.20 21.83 -14.70
CA PHE A 18 7.95 22.75 -15.82
C PHE A 18 7.66 24.19 -15.36
N ARG A 19 6.92 24.38 -14.26
CA ARG A 19 6.75 25.70 -13.64
C ARG A 19 8.06 26.31 -13.12
N TYR A 20 8.94 25.50 -12.51
CA TYR A 20 10.28 25.97 -12.14
C TYR A 20 11.15 26.26 -13.37
N ALA A 21 10.99 25.53 -14.48
CA ALA A 21 11.63 25.83 -15.75
C ALA A 21 11.23 27.21 -16.27
N LEU A 22 9.92 27.51 -16.30
CA LEU A 22 9.39 28.83 -16.70
C LEU A 22 9.93 29.96 -15.82
N PHE A 23 10.06 29.73 -14.51
CA PHE A 23 10.66 30.70 -13.59
C PHE A 23 12.15 30.89 -13.87
N TYR A 24 12.92 29.81 -14.07
CA TYR A 24 14.34 29.88 -14.42
C TYR A 24 14.56 30.62 -15.74
N ILE A 25 13.81 30.26 -16.79
CA ILE A 25 13.85 30.89 -18.10
C ILE A 25 13.50 32.39 -18.00
N GLY A 26 12.46 32.76 -17.24
CA GLY A 26 12.12 34.15 -17.00
C GLY A 26 13.21 34.92 -16.25
N ALA A 27 13.85 34.29 -15.25
CA ALA A 27 14.99 34.87 -14.53
C ALA A 27 16.22 35.06 -15.42
N ALA A 28 16.53 34.08 -16.29
CA ALA A 28 17.58 34.19 -17.29
C ALA A 28 17.30 35.36 -18.25
N CYS A 29 16.08 35.49 -18.78
CA CYS A 29 15.70 36.62 -19.64
C CYS A 29 15.83 37.98 -18.93
N LEU A 30 15.52 38.07 -17.63
CA LEU A 30 15.74 39.28 -16.84
C LEU A 30 17.24 39.59 -16.66
N LEU A 31 18.07 38.58 -16.36
CA LEU A 31 19.53 38.75 -16.22
C LEU A 31 20.18 39.20 -17.53
N TRP A 32 19.82 38.57 -18.65
CA TRP A 32 20.27 38.98 -19.98
C TRP A 32 19.78 40.39 -20.35
N SER A 33 18.53 40.75 -20.00
CA SER A 33 18.02 42.11 -20.17
C SER A 33 18.84 43.14 -19.37
N ILE A 34 19.18 42.85 -18.12
CA ILE A 34 20.04 43.73 -17.31
C ILE A 34 21.44 43.86 -17.92
N TYR A 35 22.03 42.75 -18.39
CA TYR A 35 23.35 42.76 -19.03
C TYR A 35 23.37 43.64 -20.30
N PHE A 36 22.43 43.41 -21.23
CA PHE A 36 22.32 44.24 -22.45
C PHE A 36 21.95 45.69 -22.14
N GLY A 37 21.12 45.91 -21.10
CA GLY A 37 20.74 47.24 -20.62
C GLY A 37 21.91 48.10 -20.11
N ILE A 38 22.90 47.47 -19.47
CA ILE A 38 24.06 48.17 -18.90
C ILE A 38 25.19 48.31 -19.93
N HIS A 39 25.53 47.22 -20.65
CA HIS A 39 26.71 47.17 -21.52
C HIS A 39 26.44 47.52 -23.00
N MET A 40 25.30 47.12 -23.58
CA MET A 40 25.08 47.14 -25.04
C MET A 40 24.08 48.23 -25.47
N LYS A 41 24.32 49.48 -25.04
CA LYS A 41 23.37 50.59 -25.16
C LYS A 41 22.95 50.93 -26.60
N GLU A 42 23.84 50.78 -27.58
CA GLU A 42 23.54 51.09 -28.99
C GLU A 42 22.59 50.08 -29.64
N LYS A 43 22.61 48.81 -29.18
CA LYS A 43 21.72 47.74 -29.67
C LYS A 43 20.56 47.46 -28.70
N LEU A 44 20.35 48.31 -27.70
CA LEU A 44 19.43 48.12 -26.56
C LEU A 44 18.03 47.65 -26.98
N ILE A 45 17.38 48.36 -27.92
CA ILE A 45 16.00 48.09 -28.35
C ILE A 45 15.89 46.70 -28.99
N VAL A 46 16.92 46.28 -29.73
CA VAL A 46 16.94 45.04 -30.51
C VAL A 46 16.98 43.80 -29.60
N PHE A 47 17.69 43.86 -28.48
CA PHE A 47 17.81 42.75 -27.52
C PHE A 47 16.78 42.79 -26.39
N MET A 48 16.46 43.99 -25.87
CA MET A 48 15.53 44.15 -24.74
C MET A 48 14.08 43.83 -25.08
N VAL A 49 13.60 44.29 -26.24
CA VAL A 49 12.18 44.15 -26.59
C VAL A 49 11.78 42.68 -26.76
N PRO A 50 12.54 41.82 -27.50
CA PRO A 50 12.25 40.39 -27.56
C PRO A 50 12.30 39.70 -26.19
N ALA A 51 13.28 40.03 -25.34
CA ALA A 51 13.41 39.43 -24.01
C ALA A 51 12.25 39.78 -23.07
N LEU A 52 11.80 41.04 -23.06
CA LEU A 52 10.64 41.49 -22.27
C LEU A 52 9.31 40.92 -22.82
N CYS A 53 9.14 40.87 -24.14
CA CYS A 53 7.99 40.21 -24.75
C CYS A 53 7.95 38.72 -24.40
N PHE A 54 9.09 38.04 -24.44
CA PHE A 54 9.20 36.63 -24.08
C PHE A 54 8.96 36.38 -22.58
N LEU A 55 9.38 37.30 -21.69
CA LEU A 55 9.03 37.26 -20.26
C LEU A 55 7.51 37.24 -20.04
N LEU A 56 6.75 38.09 -20.76
CA LEU A 56 5.29 38.08 -20.72
C LEU A 56 4.71 36.74 -21.21
N VAL A 57 5.32 36.14 -22.24
CA VAL A 57 4.94 34.81 -22.72
C VAL A 57 5.23 33.71 -21.69
N CYS A 58 6.34 33.78 -20.94
CA CYS A 58 6.62 32.87 -19.83
C CYS A 58 5.55 32.98 -18.72
N VAL A 59 5.11 34.20 -18.38
CA VAL A 59 4.00 34.42 -17.44
C VAL A 59 2.67 33.86 -17.99
N ALA A 60 2.38 34.05 -19.27
CA ALA A 60 1.20 33.48 -19.92
C ALA A 60 1.21 31.93 -19.89
N PHE A 61 2.35 31.29 -20.22
CA PHE A 61 2.50 29.85 -20.08
C PHE A 61 2.38 29.39 -18.63
N PHE A 62 2.92 30.14 -17.66
CA PHE A 62 2.78 29.83 -16.23
C PHE A 62 1.31 29.81 -15.81
N MET A 63 0.52 30.82 -16.19
CA MET A 63 -0.92 30.86 -15.96
C MET A 63 -1.65 29.72 -16.69
N PHE A 64 -1.26 29.42 -17.93
CA PHE A 64 -1.81 28.29 -18.68
C PHE A 64 -1.58 26.94 -17.98
N THR A 65 -0.47 26.75 -17.24
CA THR A 65 -0.23 25.49 -16.51
C THR A 65 -1.27 25.18 -15.42
N PHE A 66 -2.13 26.13 -15.01
CA PHE A 66 -3.22 25.86 -14.06
C PHE A 66 -4.50 25.38 -14.74
N THR A 67 -4.58 25.43 -16.06
CA THR A 67 -5.76 25.02 -16.84
C THR A 67 -5.84 23.49 -16.98
N LYS A 68 -7.06 22.96 -17.08
CA LYS A 68 -7.28 21.53 -17.41
C LYS A 68 -6.82 21.17 -18.84
N THR A 69 -6.79 22.15 -19.75
CA THR A 69 -6.33 21.99 -21.13
C THR A 69 -4.83 21.71 -21.24
N TYR A 70 -4.02 22.25 -20.33
CA TYR A 70 -2.59 21.93 -20.23
C TYR A 70 -2.35 20.43 -19.97
N ALA A 71 -3.12 19.80 -19.07
CA ALA A 71 -2.94 18.38 -18.75
C ALA A 71 -3.10 17.45 -19.96
N ARG A 72 -3.93 17.82 -20.95
CA ARG A 72 -4.13 17.06 -22.20
C ARG A 72 -3.07 17.36 -23.26
N HIS A 73 -2.38 18.50 -23.20
CA HIS A 73 -1.49 18.99 -24.28
C HIS A 73 -0.11 19.47 -23.78
N TYR A 74 0.36 18.99 -22.62
CA TYR A 74 1.61 19.47 -22.01
C TYR A 74 2.86 19.22 -22.89
N VAL A 75 2.88 18.14 -23.68
CA VAL A 75 3.96 17.84 -24.64
C VAL A 75 4.01 18.90 -25.74
N TRP A 76 2.86 19.22 -26.35
CA TRP A 76 2.73 20.29 -27.34
C TRP A 76 3.08 21.66 -26.76
N THR A 77 2.66 21.93 -25.51
CA THR A 77 3.01 23.17 -24.79
C THR A 77 4.52 23.29 -24.60
N SER A 78 5.18 22.18 -24.25
CA SER A 78 6.64 22.11 -24.10
C SER A 78 7.34 22.32 -25.45
N LEU A 79 6.84 21.68 -26.52
CA LEU A 79 7.35 21.87 -27.89
C LEU A 79 7.26 23.33 -28.34
N THR A 80 6.11 23.99 -28.13
CA THR A 80 5.93 25.40 -28.49
C THR A 80 6.86 26.32 -27.71
N LEU A 81 7.11 26.03 -26.43
CA LEU A 81 8.06 26.81 -25.61
C LEU A 81 9.51 26.59 -26.10
N THR A 82 9.92 25.36 -26.40
CA THR A 82 11.25 25.06 -26.97
C THR A 82 11.48 25.82 -28.27
N LEU A 83 10.51 25.77 -29.20
CA LEU A 83 10.64 26.46 -30.49
C LEU A 83 10.72 27.99 -30.33
N LEU A 84 10.00 28.55 -29.35
CA LEU A 84 10.08 29.98 -29.04
C LEU A 84 11.42 30.38 -28.39
N VAL A 85 11.99 29.52 -27.54
CA VAL A 85 13.35 29.68 -27.01
C VAL A 85 14.37 29.66 -28.15
N PHE A 86 14.29 28.68 -29.06
CA PHE A 86 15.18 28.60 -30.22
C PHE A 86 15.09 29.85 -31.11
N ALA A 87 13.88 30.35 -31.36
CA ALA A 87 13.68 31.59 -32.11
C ALA A 87 14.32 32.79 -31.40
N LEU A 88 14.16 32.89 -30.08
CA LEU A 88 14.74 33.97 -29.28
C LEU A 88 16.28 33.95 -29.26
N THR A 89 16.93 32.78 -29.25
CA THR A 89 18.40 32.67 -29.21
C THR A 89 19.06 32.70 -30.58
N LEU A 90 18.36 32.28 -31.65
CA LEU A 90 18.87 32.36 -33.02
C LEU A 90 18.63 33.74 -33.67
N ALA A 91 17.55 34.46 -33.33
CA ALA A 91 17.24 35.75 -33.95
C ALA A 91 18.36 36.81 -33.81
N PRO A 92 19.07 36.94 -32.67
CA PRO A 92 20.20 37.87 -32.57
C PRO A 92 21.39 37.52 -33.47
N GLN A 93 21.60 36.24 -33.79
CA GLN A 93 22.64 35.81 -34.74
C GLN A 93 22.29 36.26 -36.17
N PHE A 94 21.00 36.31 -36.51
CA PHE A 94 20.52 36.74 -37.82
C PHE A 94 20.57 38.26 -38.02
N GLN A 95 20.38 39.04 -36.96
CA GLN A 95 20.29 40.51 -37.02
C GLN A 95 21.62 41.21 -37.36
N VAL A 96 22.75 40.48 -37.39
CA VAL A 96 24.02 40.97 -37.94
C VAL A 96 23.91 41.30 -39.45
N LEU A 97 22.95 40.68 -40.16
CA LEU A 97 22.75 40.89 -41.60
C LEU A 97 22.12 42.25 -41.97
N THR A 98 21.51 42.96 -41.00
CA THR A 98 20.84 44.25 -41.24
C THR A 98 21.58 45.41 -40.57
N PRO A 99 22.57 46.04 -41.24
CA PRO A 99 22.85 47.44 -40.94
C PRO A 99 21.57 48.23 -41.26
N ILE A 100 21.07 49.01 -40.29
CA ILE A 100 19.93 49.91 -40.52
C ILE A 100 20.44 51.12 -41.32
N SER A 101 20.67 50.90 -42.61
CA SER A 101 20.97 51.94 -43.59
C SER A 101 19.64 52.63 -43.92
N GLY A 102 19.31 53.72 -43.20
CA GLY A 102 17.98 54.29 -43.34
C GLY A 102 17.57 55.46 -42.44
N SER A 103 18.48 56.23 -41.84
CA SER A 103 18.21 57.64 -41.51
C SER A 103 19.51 58.41 -41.32
N GLY A 104 19.85 59.28 -42.26
CA GLY A 104 20.98 60.18 -42.12
C GLY A 104 20.56 61.43 -41.37
N ASP A 105 20.87 61.52 -40.08
CA ASP A 105 20.82 62.79 -39.35
C ASP A 105 22.24 63.32 -39.11
N MET A 106 22.56 64.36 -39.86
CA MET A 106 23.87 64.99 -39.90
C MET A 106 24.04 66.01 -38.76
N SER A 107 24.04 65.55 -37.50
CA SER A 107 24.64 66.27 -36.37
C SER A 107 24.55 65.50 -35.05
N ASN A 108 25.65 64.92 -34.59
CA ASN A 108 26.20 65.19 -33.26
C ASN A 108 27.57 64.52 -33.09
N GLN A 109 28.51 65.23 -32.45
CA GLN A 109 29.82 64.69 -32.10
C GLN A 109 29.70 63.84 -30.82
N THR A 110 29.55 62.52 -30.98
CA THR A 110 29.93 61.55 -29.97
C THR A 110 31.24 60.88 -30.38
N PRO A 111 32.17 60.61 -29.44
CA PRO A 111 33.43 59.93 -29.77
C PRO A 111 33.13 58.53 -30.32
N PRO A 112 33.99 57.98 -31.20
CA PRO A 112 33.83 56.61 -31.67
C PRO A 112 33.91 55.65 -30.49
N ALA A 113 32.86 54.86 -30.28
CA ALA A 113 32.89 53.77 -29.31
C ALA A 113 33.96 52.75 -29.74
N ASN A 114 34.63 52.13 -28.76
CA ASN A 114 35.59 51.08 -29.07
C ASN A 114 34.83 49.87 -29.67
N PRO A 115 35.35 49.20 -30.72
CA PRO A 115 34.67 48.07 -31.35
C PRO A 115 34.40 46.91 -30.36
N THR A 116 35.17 46.83 -29.27
CA THR A 116 34.99 45.88 -28.16
C THR A 116 33.66 46.01 -27.42
N ASP A 117 33.04 47.19 -27.42
CA ASP A 117 31.88 47.49 -26.59
C ASP A 117 30.53 47.09 -27.25
N THR A 118 30.57 46.58 -28.50
CA THR A 118 29.37 46.31 -29.33
C THR A 118 29.19 44.85 -29.77
N CYS A 119 30.09 43.94 -29.34
CA CYS A 119 30.08 42.52 -29.71
C CYS A 119 29.81 41.59 -28.54
N LEU A 120 29.03 40.53 -28.78
CA LEU A 120 28.93 39.40 -27.87
C LEU A 120 30.12 38.46 -28.08
N SER A 121 30.82 38.10 -27.01
CA SER A 121 31.96 37.19 -27.08
C SER A 121 31.54 35.76 -27.48
N GLN A 122 32.47 35.03 -28.10
CA GLN A 122 32.28 33.62 -28.49
C GLN A 122 31.92 32.71 -27.29
N VAL A 123 32.39 33.04 -26.07
CA VAL A 123 31.99 32.34 -24.85
C VAL A 123 30.54 32.67 -24.46
N GLY A 124 30.09 33.92 -24.63
CA GLY A 124 28.72 34.35 -24.31
C GLY A 124 27.67 33.79 -25.27
N SER A 125 27.99 33.65 -26.56
CA SER A 125 27.11 32.95 -27.51
C SER A 125 27.07 31.45 -27.25
N PHE A 126 28.22 30.81 -27.00
CA PHE A 126 28.28 29.37 -26.74
C PHE A 126 27.64 28.97 -25.39
N SER A 127 27.73 29.81 -24.35
CA SER A 127 27.05 29.56 -23.07
C SER A 127 25.53 29.57 -23.21
N MET A 128 24.97 30.45 -24.03
CA MET A 128 23.54 30.45 -24.38
C MET A 128 23.13 29.15 -25.08
N CYS A 129 23.98 28.61 -25.96
CA CYS A 129 23.74 27.34 -26.62
C CYS A 129 23.71 26.17 -25.61
N ILE A 130 24.68 26.12 -24.69
CA ILE A 130 24.71 25.13 -23.59
C ILE A 130 23.45 25.23 -22.71
N GLU A 131 23.05 26.44 -22.30
CA GLU A 131 21.87 26.65 -21.45
C GLU A 131 20.60 26.10 -22.12
N VAL A 132 20.38 26.44 -23.39
CA VAL A 132 19.23 25.95 -24.18
C VAL A 132 19.25 24.43 -24.34
N LEU A 133 20.39 23.82 -24.68
CA LEU A 133 20.50 22.37 -24.85
C LEU A 133 20.32 21.61 -23.54
N LEU A 134 20.86 22.10 -22.42
CA LEU A 134 20.65 21.48 -21.11
C LEU A 134 19.20 21.60 -20.65
N LEU A 135 18.54 22.76 -20.85
CA LEU A 135 17.11 22.91 -20.56
C LEU A 135 16.26 21.93 -21.36
N LEU A 136 16.58 21.76 -22.66
CA LEU A 136 15.90 20.82 -23.57
C LEU A 136 15.97 19.36 -23.08
N TYR A 137 17.14 18.90 -22.63
CA TYR A 137 17.31 17.51 -22.19
C TYR A 137 16.91 17.25 -20.73
N THR A 138 16.90 18.26 -19.85
CA THR A 138 16.69 18.04 -18.41
C THR A 138 15.31 18.44 -17.89
N VAL A 139 14.68 19.50 -18.42
CA VAL A 139 13.42 20.04 -17.86
C VAL A 139 12.28 20.11 -18.88
N MET A 140 12.57 20.16 -20.18
CA MET A 140 11.55 20.08 -21.22
C MET A 140 11.12 18.61 -21.41
N HIS A 141 9.91 18.27 -20.97
CA HIS A 141 9.41 16.88 -20.96
C HIS A 141 8.91 16.47 -22.35
N LEU A 142 9.87 16.33 -23.28
CA LEU A 142 9.69 15.87 -24.66
C LEU A 142 10.21 14.43 -24.80
N PRO A 143 9.66 13.59 -25.70
CA PRO A 143 10.23 12.27 -25.99
C PRO A 143 11.67 12.36 -26.51
N LEU A 144 12.51 11.36 -26.17
CA LEU A 144 13.94 11.35 -26.52
C LEU A 144 14.23 11.58 -28.02
N TYR A 145 13.42 10.99 -28.91
CA TYR A 145 13.61 11.18 -30.35
C TYR A 145 13.39 12.63 -30.79
N LEU A 146 12.47 13.34 -30.13
CA LEU A 146 12.11 14.71 -30.45
C LEU A 146 13.09 15.71 -29.83
N SER A 147 13.53 15.48 -28.58
CA SER A 147 14.60 16.29 -27.97
C SER A 147 15.94 16.10 -28.68
N LEU A 148 16.27 14.88 -29.13
CA LEU A 148 17.46 14.62 -29.94
C LEU A 148 17.41 15.34 -31.29
N PHE A 149 16.31 15.23 -32.03
CA PHE A 149 16.14 15.89 -33.32
C PHE A 149 16.18 17.42 -33.20
N LEU A 150 15.46 17.99 -32.23
CA LEU A 150 15.45 19.43 -31.96
C LEU A 150 16.82 19.93 -31.48
N GLY A 151 17.51 19.17 -30.64
CA GLY A 151 18.83 19.52 -30.15
C GLY A 151 19.87 19.53 -31.27
N LEU A 152 19.95 18.47 -32.08
CA LEU A 152 20.91 18.37 -33.17
C LEU A 152 20.65 19.43 -34.27
N SER A 153 19.38 19.65 -34.63
CA SER A 153 19.04 20.72 -35.58
C SER A 153 19.38 22.10 -35.04
N TYR A 154 19.08 22.39 -33.77
CA TYR A 154 19.48 23.65 -33.12
C TYR A 154 21.00 23.86 -33.15
N SER A 155 21.81 22.87 -32.77
CA SER A 155 23.28 22.97 -32.78
C SER A 155 23.83 23.23 -34.20
N ILE A 156 23.29 22.56 -35.22
CA ILE A 156 23.68 22.78 -36.62
C ILE A 156 23.28 24.18 -37.09
N LEU A 157 22.04 24.64 -36.81
CA LEU A 157 21.61 26.00 -37.16
C LEU A 157 22.44 27.06 -36.43
N PHE A 158 22.75 26.84 -35.15
CA PHE A 158 23.55 27.75 -34.34
C PHE A 158 24.97 27.94 -34.90
N GLU A 159 25.67 26.86 -35.23
CA GLU A 159 27.02 26.94 -35.81
C GLU A 159 27.02 27.45 -37.25
N THR A 160 26.04 27.07 -38.08
CA THR A 160 25.95 27.59 -39.46
C THR A 160 25.62 29.08 -39.49
N PHE A 161 24.77 29.57 -38.59
CA PHE A 161 24.52 31.01 -38.45
C PHE A 161 25.74 31.75 -37.88
N GLY A 162 26.39 31.20 -36.86
CA GLY A 162 27.64 31.75 -36.31
C GLY A 162 28.81 31.80 -37.31
N TYR A 163 28.79 30.94 -38.33
CA TYR A 163 29.74 30.96 -39.45
C TYR A 163 29.34 31.99 -40.53
N HIS A 164 28.09 31.98 -40.99
CA HIS A 164 27.64 32.84 -42.09
C HIS A 164 27.41 34.31 -41.72
N PHE A 165 27.06 34.60 -40.46
CA PHE A 165 26.73 35.94 -39.99
C PHE A 165 27.76 36.48 -38.98
N ARG A 166 29.04 36.11 -39.15
CA ARG A 166 30.13 36.60 -38.30
C ARG A 166 30.46 38.06 -38.64
N ASP A 167 30.46 38.93 -37.62
CA ASP A 167 30.80 40.35 -37.78
C ASP A 167 32.30 40.52 -38.05
N GLU A 168 32.66 40.82 -39.31
CA GLU A 168 34.04 41.01 -39.75
C GLU A 168 34.74 42.18 -39.07
N ASN A 169 34.00 43.15 -38.51
CA ASN A 169 34.57 44.26 -37.75
C ASN A 169 35.10 43.83 -36.38
N CYS A 170 34.66 42.66 -35.88
CA CYS A 170 34.94 42.21 -34.51
C CYS A 170 35.85 40.99 -34.43
N PHE A 171 35.87 40.15 -35.47
CA PHE A 171 36.75 38.98 -35.55
C PHE A 171 37.41 38.91 -36.92
N THR A 172 38.74 39.06 -36.94
CA THR A 172 39.51 39.03 -38.18
C THR A 172 39.38 37.67 -38.90
N PRO A 173 39.39 37.65 -40.24
CA PRO A 173 39.29 36.42 -41.02
C PRO A 173 40.56 35.56 -40.86
N LEU A 174 40.51 34.65 -39.89
CA LEU A 174 41.50 33.60 -39.68
C LEU A 174 41.67 32.75 -40.96
N GLY A 175 42.91 32.35 -41.28
CA GLY A 175 43.20 31.61 -42.52
C GLY A 175 42.43 30.29 -42.65
N THR A 176 42.13 29.87 -43.89
CA THR A 176 41.24 28.75 -44.22
C THR A 176 41.55 27.44 -43.48
N SER A 177 42.82 27.13 -43.24
CA SER A 177 43.25 25.96 -42.44
C SER A 177 42.82 26.06 -40.97
N ALA A 178 42.97 27.23 -40.35
CA ALA A 178 42.66 27.43 -38.93
C ALA A 178 41.14 27.42 -38.64
N VAL A 179 40.33 27.91 -39.58
CA VAL A 179 38.85 27.85 -39.50
C VAL A 179 38.35 26.41 -39.40
N TYR A 180 38.97 25.47 -40.13
CA TYR A 180 38.61 24.05 -40.08
C TYR A 180 38.84 23.46 -38.68
N TRP A 181 40.00 23.74 -38.07
CA TRP A 181 40.33 23.27 -36.71
C TRP A 181 39.42 23.89 -35.64
N GLU A 182 39.07 25.17 -35.78
CA GLU A 182 38.12 25.83 -34.86
C GLU A 182 36.73 25.18 -34.95
N LEU A 183 36.20 24.97 -36.17
CA LEU A 183 34.90 24.34 -36.37
C LEU A 183 34.87 22.89 -35.87
N LEU A 184 35.97 22.14 -36.07
CA LEU A 184 36.13 20.79 -35.52
C LEU A 184 36.11 20.79 -33.99
N SER A 185 36.75 21.78 -33.35
CA SER A 185 36.74 21.92 -31.88
C SER A 185 35.32 22.19 -31.33
N LYS A 186 34.53 23.04 -32.01
CA LYS A 186 33.11 23.29 -31.66
C LYS A 186 32.24 22.05 -31.86
N ALA A 187 32.44 21.32 -32.96
CA ALA A 187 31.73 20.06 -33.21
C ALA A 187 31.96 19.03 -32.10
N PHE A 188 33.19 18.90 -31.60
CA PHE A 188 33.49 18.04 -30.44
C PHE A 188 32.79 18.51 -29.14
N LEU A 189 32.75 19.82 -28.88
CA LEU A 189 32.03 20.37 -27.73
C LEU A 189 30.50 20.14 -27.82
N HIS A 190 29.92 20.23 -29.03
CA HIS A 190 28.51 19.88 -29.27
C HIS A 190 28.24 18.39 -29.06
N ILE A 191 29.14 17.50 -29.52
CA ILE A 191 29.03 16.06 -29.27
C ILE A 191 29.07 15.76 -27.76
N CYS A 192 29.95 16.42 -27.01
CA CYS A 192 30.00 16.34 -25.54
C CYS A 192 28.67 16.74 -24.88
N ILE A 193 28.12 17.91 -25.19
CA ILE A 193 26.90 18.40 -24.52
C ILE A 193 25.68 17.54 -24.87
N HIS A 194 25.60 17.02 -26.10
CA HIS A 194 24.58 16.04 -26.48
C HIS A 194 24.74 14.70 -25.76
N ALA A 195 25.96 14.17 -25.62
CA ALA A 195 26.19 12.93 -24.87
C ALA A 195 25.78 13.06 -23.40
N ILE A 196 26.14 14.17 -22.74
CA ILE A 196 25.73 14.49 -21.37
C ILE A 196 24.20 14.64 -21.29
N GLY A 197 23.58 15.38 -22.21
CA GLY A 197 22.13 15.59 -22.24
C GLY A 197 21.33 14.29 -22.40
N ILE A 198 21.73 13.42 -23.33
CA ILE A 198 21.11 12.11 -23.56
C ILE A 198 21.23 11.23 -22.31
N HIS A 199 22.40 11.19 -21.68
CA HIS A 199 22.60 10.41 -20.44
C HIS A 199 21.72 10.91 -19.30
N LEU A 200 21.70 12.23 -19.05
CA LEU A 200 20.83 12.85 -18.03
C LEU A 200 19.34 12.55 -18.29
N PHE A 201 18.90 12.62 -19.56
CA PHE A 201 17.53 12.28 -19.96
C PHE A 201 17.19 10.82 -19.61
N ILE A 202 18.01 9.87 -20.06
CA ILE A 202 17.76 8.43 -19.85
C ILE A 202 17.80 8.09 -18.35
N MET A 203 18.78 8.60 -17.60
CA MET A 203 18.87 8.37 -16.15
C MET A 203 17.67 8.94 -15.38
N SER A 204 17.13 10.09 -15.80
CA SER A 204 15.93 10.69 -15.21
C SER A 204 14.68 9.81 -15.42
N GLU A 205 14.47 9.36 -16.66
CA GLU A 205 13.36 8.47 -17.04
C GLU A 205 13.42 7.10 -16.35
N VAL A 206 14.57 6.44 -16.39
CA VAL A 206 14.80 5.13 -15.75
C VAL A 206 14.57 5.21 -14.23
N ARG A 207 15.02 6.30 -13.59
CA ARG A 207 14.79 6.55 -12.16
C ARG A 207 13.31 6.75 -11.85
N SER A 208 12.60 7.55 -12.64
CA SER A 208 11.15 7.78 -12.50
C SER A 208 10.36 6.46 -12.52
N ARG A 209 10.59 5.64 -13.56
CA ARG A 209 9.91 4.35 -13.74
C ARG A 209 10.26 3.33 -12.64
N SER A 210 11.53 3.28 -12.23
CA SER A 210 12.00 2.41 -11.14
C SER A 210 11.38 2.78 -9.79
N THR A 211 11.30 4.08 -9.46
CA THR A 211 10.63 4.56 -8.26
C THR A 211 9.14 4.23 -8.27
N PHE A 212 8.42 4.48 -9.37
CA PHE A 212 7.01 4.11 -9.49
C PHE A 212 6.78 2.61 -9.26
N LEU A 213 7.57 1.75 -9.91
CA LEU A 213 7.44 0.30 -9.77
C LEU A 213 7.70 -0.18 -8.33
N LYS A 214 8.76 0.31 -7.68
CA LYS A 214 9.11 -0.06 -6.30
C LYS A 214 8.06 0.41 -5.29
N VAL A 215 7.56 1.64 -5.41
CA VAL A 215 6.52 2.16 -4.50
C VAL A 215 5.21 1.38 -4.69
N GLY A 216 4.80 1.12 -5.94
CA GLY A 216 3.61 0.32 -6.22
C GLY A 216 3.72 -1.12 -5.67
N GLN A 217 4.88 -1.77 -5.81
CA GLN A 217 5.14 -3.09 -5.21
C GLN A 217 5.03 -3.07 -3.68
N SER A 218 5.56 -2.02 -3.03
CA SER A 218 5.45 -1.85 -1.58
C SER A 218 4.00 -1.70 -1.11
N ILE A 219 3.16 -0.99 -1.86
CA ILE A 219 1.73 -0.81 -1.54
C ILE A 219 0.96 -2.12 -1.75
N MET A 220 1.22 -2.83 -2.85
CA MET A 220 0.62 -4.13 -3.13
C MET A 220 0.91 -5.14 -2.01
N HIS A 221 2.19 -5.32 -1.65
CA HIS A 221 2.57 -6.20 -0.53
C HIS A 221 1.98 -5.75 0.82
N GLY A 222 1.73 -4.44 1.00
CA GLY A 222 1.04 -3.91 2.19
C GLY A 222 -0.42 -4.37 2.27
N LYS A 223 -1.17 -4.28 1.17
CA LYS A 223 -2.56 -4.80 1.10
C LYS A 223 -2.62 -6.32 1.16
N ASP A 224 -1.70 -7.03 0.50
CA ASP A 224 -1.61 -8.50 0.57
C ASP A 224 -1.39 -8.96 2.02
N LEU A 225 -0.50 -8.29 2.76
CA LEU A 225 -0.24 -8.55 4.18
C LEU A 225 -1.46 -8.26 5.06
N GLU A 226 -2.26 -7.23 4.75
CA GLU A 226 -3.51 -6.93 5.46
C GLU A 226 -4.55 -8.04 5.26
N VAL A 227 -4.69 -8.55 4.02
CA VAL A 227 -5.58 -9.67 3.69
C VAL A 227 -5.10 -10.98 4.36
N GLU A 228 -3.80 -11.28 4.33
CA GLU A 228 -3.24 -12.44 5.03
C GLU A 228 -3.40 -12.32 6.55
N LYS A 229 -3.26 -11.11 7.13
CA LYS A 229 -3.53 -10.86 8.55
C LYS A 229 -5.00 -11.15 8.88
N ALA A 230 -5.95 -10.63 8.11
CA ALA A 230 -7.37 -10.87 8.32
C ALA A 230 -7.76 -12.36 8.14
N LEU A 231 -7.13 -13.07 7.20
CA LEU A 231 -7.28 -14.52 7.03
C LEU A 231 -6.77 -15.29 8.26
N LYS A 232 -5.57 -14.93 8.75
CA LYS A 232 -4.96 -15.52 9.95
C LYS A 232 -5.84 -15.29 11.18
N GLU A 233 -6.35 -14.08 11.37
CA GLU A 233 -7.25 -13.70 12.47
C GLU A 233 -8.57 -14.50 12.44
N ARG A 234 -9.22 -14.61 11.27
CA ARG A 234 -10.39 -15.49 11.08
C ARG A 234 -10.09 -16.95 11.41
N MET A 235 -8.92 -17.46 10.99
CA MET A 235 -8.51 -18.84 11.28
C MET A 235 -8.22 -19.07 12.77
N ILE A 236 -7.70 -18.06 13.47
CA ILE A 236 -7.49 -18.08 14.93
C ILE A 236 -8.85 -18.17 15.63
N HIS A 237 -9.78 -17.26 15.36
CA HIS A 237 -11.13 -17.27 15.97
C HIS A 237 -11.96 -18.50 15.63
N SER A 238 -11.65 -19.21 14.53
CA SER A 238 -12.32 -20.48 14.18
C SER A 238 -11.90 -21.66 15.08
N VAL A 239 -10.79 -21.55 15.82
CA VAL A 239 -10.19 -22.65 16.60
C VAL A 239 -10.21 -22.37 18.12
N MET A 240 -10.37 -21.11 18.53
CA MET A 240 -10.36 -20.73 19.95
C MET A 240 -11.32 -19.56 20.27
N PRO A 241 -11.86 -19.51 21.50
CA PRO A 241 -12.69 -18.39 21.98
C PRO A 241 -11.99 -17.04 21.86
N ARG A 242 -12.76 -15.97 21.64
CA ARG A 242 -12.25 -14.61 21.39
C ARG A 242 -11.25 -14.13 22.44
N ILE A 243 -11.57 -14.28 23.73
CA ILE A 243 -10.68 -13.86 24.84
C ILE A 243 -9.29 -14.53 24.75
N ILE A 244 -9.24 -15.81 24.39
CA ILE A 244 -7.99 -16.57 24.26
C ILE A 244 -7.26 -16.22 22.96
N ALA A 245 -8.01 -15.96 21.87
CA ALA A 245 -7.47 -15.47 20.60
C ALA A 245 -6.78 -14.12 20.78
N ASP A 246 -7.47 -13.15 21.38
CA ASP A 246 -7.00 -11.76 21.53
C ASP A 246 -5.74 -11.70 22.41
N ASP A 247 -5.71 -12.47 23.49
CA ASP A 247 -4.54 -12.60 24.38
C ASP A 247 -3.36 -13.32 23.70
N LEU A 248 -3.61 -14.26 22.78
CA LEU A 248 -2.56 -14.88 21.96
C LEU A 248 -2.04 -13.96 20.85
N MET A 249 -2.92 -13.16 20.23
CA MET A 249 -2.51 -12.16 19.23
C MET A 249 -1.65 -11.08 19.86
N LYS A 250 -2.09 -10.53 21.00
CA LYS A 250 -1.33 -9.54 21.79
C LYS A 250 0.04 -10.07 22.23
N GLN A 251 0.11 -11.30 22.75
CA GLN A 251 1.38 -11.91 23.14
C GLN A 251 2.33 -12.13 21.94
N GLY A 252 1.80 -12.42 20.76
CA GLY A 252 2.58 -12.51 19.52
C GLY A 252 3.16 -11.16 19.10
N ASP A 253 2.38 -10.09 19.23
CA ASP A 253 2.84 -8.72 18.96
C ASP A 253 3.94 -8.30 19.94
N ASP A 254 3.79 -8.57 21.24
CA ASP A 254 4.82 -8.30 22.27
C ASP A 254 6.14 -9.08 22.04
N GLU A 255 6.08 -10.36 21.65
CA GLU A 255 7.27 -11.13 21.25
C GLU A 255 7.96 -10.50 20.01
N SER A 256 7.18 -10.01 19.05
CA SER A 256 7.70 -9.37 17.84
C SER A 256 8.38 -8.03 18.16
N GLU A 257 7.75 -7.16 18.95
CA GLU A 257 8.30 -5.90 19.48
C GLU A 257 9.63 -6.13 20.21
N ASN A 258 9.69 -7.16 21.06
CA ASN A 258 10.90 -7.52 21.79
C ASN A 258 12.01 -8.07 20.87
N SER A 259 11.67 -8.70 19.75
CA SER A 259 12.64 -9.14 18.74
C SER A 259 13.25 -7.98 17.95
N VAL A 260 12.46 -6.94 17.66
CA VAL A 260 12.88 -5.70 16.99
C VAL A 260 13.75 -4.87 17.93
N LYS A 261 13.33 -4.67 19.19
CA LYS A 261 14.11 -3.95 20.22
C LYS A 261 15.46 -4.62 20.52
N ARG A 262 15.58 -5.95 20.39
CA ARG A 262 16.87 -6.66 20.50
C ARG A 262 17.81 -6.43 19.32
N HIS A 263 17.30 -6.07 18.13
CA HIS A 263 18.15 -5.70 16.99
C HIS A 263 18.60 -4.24 17.08
N SER A 264 17.68 -3.31 17.36
CA SER A 264 17.99 -1.87 17.42
C SER A 264 18.85 -1.44 18.62
N THR A 265 18.91 -2.23 19.70
CA THR A 265 19.79 -1.94 20.84
C THR A 265 21.25 -2.43 20.68
N SER A 266 21.62 -2.98 19.51
CA SER A 266 22.97 -3.53 19.26
C SER A 266 24.05 -2.48 18.91
N SER A 267 24.11 -1.38 19.67
CA SER A 267 25.23 -0.42 19.59
C SER A 267 26.57 -1.10 19.93
N PRO A 268 27.61 -0.99 19.09
CA PRO A 268 28.86 -1.74 19.27
C PRO A 268 29.79 -1.07 20.29
N LYS A 269 29.61 -1.36 21.59
CA LYS A 269 30.60 -1.00 22.63
C LYS A 269 31.02 -2.21 23.47
N ASN A 270 32.33 -2.48 23.42
CA ASN A 270 33.12 -3.38 24.26
C ASN A 270 32.69 -4.86 24.36
N ARG A 271 33.28 -5.68 23.48
CA ARG A 271 33.42 -7.13 23.67
C ARG A 271 34.27 -7.46 24.90
N LYS A 272 33.66 -7.54 26.09
CA LYS A 272 34.10 -8.51 27.11
C LYS A 272 33.30 -9.79 26.93
N LYS A 273 33.98 -10.88 26.58
CA LYS A 273 33.39 -12.23 26.50
C LYS A 273 32.80 -12.59 27.87
N LYS A 274 31.48 -12.53 28.04
CA LYS A 274 30.78 -13.40 29.00
C LYS A 274 30.46 -14.71 28.29
N PRO A 275 30.64 -15.87 28.92
CA PRO A 275 30.34 -17.15 28.28
C PRO A 275 28.86 -17.23 27.95
N SER A 276 28.56 -17.93 26.85
CA SER A 276 27.20 -18.25 26.44
C SER A 276 26.48 -19.00 27.57
N ILE A 277 25.55 -18.33 28.25
CA ILE A 277 24.49 -19.04 28.95
C ILE A 277 23.72 -19.77 27.85
N GLN A 278 23.92 -21.08 27.78
CA GLN A 278 23.16 -21.96 26.91
C GLN A 278 21.68 -21.70 27.19
N LYS A 279 20.87 -21.62 26.13
CA LYS A 279 19.41 -21.68 26.29
C LYS A 279 19.10 -23.01 26.97
N THR A 280 18.79 -22.98 28.27
CA THR A 280 18.13 -24.08 28.94
C THR A 280 16.89 -24.42 28.09
N PRO A 281 16.67 -25.70 27.73
CA PRO A 281 15.45 -26.06 27.03
C PRO A 281 14.28 -25.64 27.92
N ILE A 282 13.30 -24.95 27.34
CA ILE A 282 12.10 -24.49 28.05
C ILE A 282 11.41 -25.73 28.64
N ILE A 283 11.58 -25.95 29.95
CA ILE A 283 11.27 -27.23 30.62
C ILE A 283 9.77 -27.55 30.54
N PHE A 284 8.93 -26.51 30.54
CA PHE A 284 7.51 -26.60 30.22
C PHE A 284 7.18 -25.68 29.05
N ARG A 285 6.81 -26.26 27.91
CA ARG A 285 6.28 -25.48 26.77
C ARG A 285 5.06 -24.70 27.27
N PRO A 286 4.92 -23.41 26.97
CA PRO A 286 3.78 -22.63 27.44
C PRO A 286 2.49 -23.19 26.86
N PHE A 287 1.60 -23.66 27.75
CA PHE A 287 0.21 -23.97 27.44
C PHE A 287 -0.68 -23.12 28.34
N LYS A 288 -1.75 -22.54 27.79
CA LYS A 288 -2.70 -21.74 28.55
C LYS A 288 -3.80 -22.67 29.08
N MET A 289 -3.83 -22.85 30.39
CA MET A 289 -4.92 -23.47 31.13
C MET A 289 -5.36 -22.55 32.27
N GLN A 290 -6.66 -22.47 32.50
CA GLN A 290 -7.29 -21.68 33.55
C GLN A 290 -8.33 -22.56 34.25
N GLN A 291 -8.33 -22.55 35.58
CA GLN A 291 -9.39 -23.18 36.37
C GLN A 291 -10.49 -22.14 36.58
N ILE A 292 -11.70 -22.45 36.14
CA ILE A 292 -12.89 -21.59 36.24
C ILE A 292 -13.97 -22.35 37.01
N GLU A 293 -14.43 -21.75 38.11
CA GLU A 293 -15.52 -22.27 38.93
C GLU A 293 -16.87 -21.71 38.44
N GLN A 294 -17.98 -22.35 38.84
CA GLN A 294 -19.34 -21.91 38.47
C GLN A 294 -19.58 -21.92 36.94
N VAL A 295 -19.30 -23.06 36.32
CA VAL A 295 -19.52 -23.31 34.90
C VAL A 295 -20.59 -24.38 34.72
N SER A 296 -21.58 -24.14 33.87
CA SER A 296 -22.56 -25.14 33.47
C SER A 296 -22.13 -25.80 32.15
N ILE A 297 -22.08 -27.12 32.14
CA ILE A 297 -21.68 -27.95 30.99
C ILE A 297 -22.91 -28.68 30.46
N LEU A 298 -23.13 -28.61 29.15
CA LEU A 298 -24.20 -29.29 28.44
C LEU A 298 -23.64 -30.30 27.44
N PHE A 299 -24.14 -31.54 27.50
CA PHE A 299 -23.99 -32.54 26.45
C PHE A 299 -25.35 -32.81 25.82
N ALA A 300 -25.41 -32.88 24.49
CA ALA A 300 -26.61 -33.22 23.74
C ALA A 300 -26.30 -34.28 22.68
N ASP A 301 -27.08 -35.35 22.63
CA ASP A 301 -26.88 -36.48 21.72
C ASP A 301 -28.15 -36.85 20.93
N ILE A 302 -27.96 -37.33 19.70
CA ILE A 302 -29.05 -37.62 18.75
C ILE A 302 -29.56 -39.05 18.94
N VAL A 303 -30.72 -39.17 19.56
CA VAL A 303 -31.42 -40.44 19.75
C VAL A 303 -31.81 -41.04 18.39
N GLY A 304 -31.28 -42.24 18.11
CA GLY A 304 -31.56 -42.99 16.89
C GLY A 304 -30.61 -42.69 15.72
N PHE A 305 -29.55 -41.90 15.92
CA PHE A 305 -28.59 -41.53 14.88
C PHE A 305 -28.02 -42.73 14.09
N THR A 306 -27.63 -43.83 14.75
CA THR A 306 -27.10 -45.04 14.09
C THR A 306 -28.08 -45.64 13.08
N LYS A 307 -29.39 -45.63 13.40
CA LYS A 307 -30.44 -46.13 12.50
C LYS A 307 -30.70 -45.18 11.35
N MET A 308 -30.66 -43.87 11.60
CA MET A 308 -30.84 -42.81 10.61
C MET A 308 -29.67 -42.73 9.62
N SER A 309 -28.44 -42.91 10.09
CA SER A 309 -27.22 -42.82 9.27
C SER A 309 -26.97 -44.05 8.39
N ALA A 310 -27.36 -45.25 8.82
CA ALA A 310 -27.13 -46.51 8.10
C ALA A 310 -27.67 -46.53 6.66
N ASN A 311 -28.75 -45.80 6.37
CA ASN A 311 -29.41 -45.77 5.05
C ASN A 311 -29.02 -44.53 4.21
N LYS A 312 -27.95 -43.81 4.55
CA LYS A 312 -27.57 -42.55 3.89
C LYS A 312 -26.18 -42.58 3.29
N SER A 313 -26.00 -41.89 2.17
CA SER A 313 -24.66 -41.62 1.65
C SER A 313 -23.92 -40.67 2.59
N ALA A 314 -22.59 -40.80 2.65
CA ALA A 314 -21.76 -39.96 3.51
C ALA A 314 -21.97 -38.46 3.26
N HIS A 315 -22.16 -38.05 1.99
CA HIS A 315 -22.44 -36.66 1.65
C HIS A 315 -23.80 -36.17 2.19
N ALA A 316 -24.86 -36.98 2.05
CA ALA A 316 -26.19 -36.62 2.57
C ALA A 316 -26.19 -36.55 4.11
N LEU A 317 -25.51 -37.49 4.78
CA LEU A 317 -25.38 -37.49 6.24
C LEU A 317 -24.61 -36.27 6.76
N VAL A 318 -23.49 -35.92 6.13
CA VAL A 318 -22.72 -34.70 6.46
C VAL A 318 -23.54 -33.43 6.21
N GLY A 319 -24.30 -33.36 5.11
CA GLY A 319 -25.19 -32.23 4.85
C GLY A 319 -26.29 -32.05 5.91
N LEU A 320 -26.92 -33.15 6.35
CA LEU A 320 -27.92 -33.15 7.42
C LEU A 320 -27.32 -32.72 8.77
N LEU A 321 -26.17 -33.29 9.15
CA LEU A 321 -25.46 -32.91 10.38
C LEU A 321 -25.00 -31.45 10.36
N ASN A 322 -24.52 -30.95 9.22
CA ASN A 322 -24.06 -29.57 9.11
C ASN A 322 -25.21 -28.55 9.16
N ASP A 323 -26.39 -28.88 8.64
CA ASP A 323 -27.61 -28.06 8.82
C ASP A 323 -28.03 -28.04 10.30
N LEU A 324 -28.13 -29.21 10.95
CA LEU A 324 -28.51 -29.32 12.37
C LEU A 324 -27.52 -28.62 13.31
N PHE A 325 -26.22 -28.93 13.20
CA PHE A 325 -25.17 -28.26 13.99
C PHE A 325 -25.07 -26.78 13.63
N GLY A 326 -25.31 -26.39 12.38
CA GLY A 326 -25.41 -24.98 11.98
C GLY A 326 -26.63 -24.24 12.55
N ARG A 327 -27.66 -24.94 13.07
CA ARG A 327 -28.73 -24.35 13.89
C ARG A 327 -28.31 -24.26 15.36
N PHE A 328 -27.63 -25.27 15.89
CA PHE A 328 -27.09 -25.23 17.25
C PHE A 328 -26.02 -24.16 17.43
N ASP A 329 -25.17 -23.92 16.42
CA ASP A 329 -24.16 -22.87 16.46
C ASP A 329 -24.80 -21.47 16.56
N ARG A 330 -25.91 -21.24 15.86
CA ARG A 330 -26.73 -20.02 16.01
C ARG A 330 -27.36 -19.92 17.40
N LEU A 331 -27.90 -21.02 17.94
CA LEU A 331 -28.44 -21.04 19.31
C LEU A 331 -27.37 -20.77 20.37
N CYS A 332 -26.13 -21.24 20.18
CA CYS A 332 -25.00 -20.90 21.05
C CYS A 332 -24.72 -19.39 21.04
N GLU A 333 -24.71 -18.75 19.86
CA GLU A 333 -24.56 -17.30 19.75
C GLU A 333 -25.72 -16.52 20.41
N ASP A 334 -26.96 -17.00 20.30
CA ASP A 334 -28.14 -16.35 20.90
C ASP A 334 -28.15 -16.50 22.43
N THR A 335 -27.92 -17.71 22.94
CA THR A 335 -27.93 -18.04 24.38
C THR A 335 -26.64 -17.65 25.11
N LYS A 336 -25.58 -17.30 24.36
CA LYS A 336 -24.23 -17.01 24.88
C LYS A 336 -23.57 -18.22 25.57
N CYS A 337 -23.81 -19.41 25.05
CA CYS A 337 -23.07 -20.62 25.40
C CYS A 337 -21.90 -20.82 24.44
N GLU A 338 -20.72 -21.16 24.96
CA GLU A 338 -19.53 -21.40 24.14
C GLU A 338 -19.45 -22.87 23.73
N LYS A 339 -19.45 -23.11 22.41
CA LYS A 339 -19.26 -24.44 21.82
C LYS A 339 -17.82 -24.90 22.05
N ILE A 340 -17.65 -26.13 22.54
CA ILE A 340 -16.32 -26.72 22.71
C ILE A 340 -15.94 -27.61 21.53
N SER A 341 -16.68 -28.69 21.29
CA SER A 341 -16.50 -29.54 20.11
C SER A 341 -17.76 -30.37 19.83
N THR A 342 -17.75 -31.05 18.68
CA THR A 342 -18.65 -32.18 18.40
C THR A 342 -17.87 -33.48 18.53
N LEU A 343 -18.54 -34.54 19.00
CA LEU A 343 -18.02 -35.90 19.19
C LEU A 343 -18.94 -36.88 18.47
N GLY A 344 -18.79 -36.97 17.14
CA GLY A 344 -19.72 -37.72 16.30
C GLY A 344 -21.05 -36.98 16.15
N ASP A 345 -22.12 -37.62 16.59
CA ASP A 345 -23.48 -37.13 16.74
C ASP A 345 -23.70 -36.27 18.00
N CYS A 346 -22.84 -36.42 19.00
CA CYS A 346 -22.89 -35.61 20.22
C CYS A 346 -22.34 -34.18 20.00
N TYR A 347 -23.06 -33.19 20.53
CA TYR A 347 -22.68 -31.77 20.58
C TYR A 347 -22.53 -31.36 22.05
N TYR A 348 -21.45 -30.66 22.42
CA TYR A 348 -21.29 -30.13 23.78
C TYR A 348 -20.81 -28.68 23.82
N CYS A 349 -21.35 -27.94 24.79
CA CYS A 349 -21.05 -26.54 25.03
C CYS A 349 -21.03 -26.24 26.54
N VAL A 350 -20.50 -25.07 26.89
CA VAL A 350 -20.41 -24.60 28.28
C VAL A 350 -20.94 -23.16 28.41
N ALA A 351 -21.42 -22.81 29.59
CA ALA A 351 -21.80 -21.46 29.98
C ALA A 351 -21.02 -21.04 31.22
N GLY A 352 -20.52 -19.80 31.25
CA GLY A 352 -19.60 -19.31 32.30
C GLY A 352 -18.11 -19.55 32.02
N CYS A 353 -17.75 -20.01 30.83
CA CYS A 353 -16.37 -20.23 30.40
C CYS A 353 -16.25 -19.88 28.90
N PRO A 354 -15.21 -19.12 28.46
CA PRO A 354 -14.10 -18.58 29.25
C PRO A 354 -14.47 -17.34 30.10
N GLU A 355 -15.64 -16.72 29.90
CA GLU A 355 -16.10 -15.58 30.69
C GLU A 355 -17.09 -16.03 31.78
N PRO A 356 -16.77 -15.85 33.09
CA PRO A 356 -17.69 -16.16 34.18
C PRO A 356 -18.97 -15.34 34.13
N ARG A 357 -20.12 -15.96 34.42
CA ARG A 357 -21.45 -15.36 34.27
C ARG A 357 -22.40 -15.83 35.36
N ALA A 358 -23.09 -14.91 36.05
CA ALA A 358 -24.00 -15.26 37.15
C ALA A 358 -25.20 -16.13 36.74
N ASP A 359 -25.75 -15.95 35.53
CA ASP A 359 -26.88 -16.69 34.97
C ASP A 359 -26.47 -17.90 34.10
N HIS A 360 -25.24 -18.42 34.27
CA HIS A 360 -24.68 -19.52 33.46
C HIS A 360 -25.64 -20.73 33.32
N ALA A 361 -26.31 -21.13 34.42
CA ALA A 361 -27.21 -22.28 34.44
C ALA A 361 -28.48 -22.04 33.61
N TYR A 362 -28.99 -20.81 33.59
CA TYR A 362 -30.16 -20.43 32.79
C TYR A 362 -29.84 -20.42 31.30
N CYS A 363 -28.72 -19.80 30.89
CA CYS A 363 -28.26 -19.85 29.50
C CYS A 363 -28.12 -21.30 29.01
N CYS A 364 -27.54 -22.17 29.84
CA CYS A 364 -27.31 -23.57 29.52
C CYS A 364 -28.61 -24.39 29.35
N ILE A 365 -29.64 -24.12 30.17
CA ILE A 365 -30.93 -24.83 30.07
C ILE A 365 -31.80 -24.29 28.94
N GLU A 366 -31.84 -22.97 28.72
CA GLU A 366 -32.50 -22.40 27.55
C GLU A 366 -31.85 -22.87 26.24
N MET A 367 -30.53 -23.07 26.23
CA MET A 367 -29.81 -23.73 25.13
C MET A 367 -30.31 -25.16 24.90
N GLY A 368 -30.42 -25.97 25.97
CA GLY A 368 -30.96 -27.34 25.89
C GLY A 368 -32.40 -27.40 25.40
N LEU A 369 -33.28 -26.53 25.90
CA LEU A 369 -34.67 -26.40 25.42
C LEU A 369 -34.73 -25.89 23.97
N GLY A 370 -33.82 -25.00 23.58
CA GLY A 370 -33.65 -24.53 22.21
C GLY A 370 -33.22 -25.65 21.26
N MET A 371 -32.27 -26.50 21.67
CA MET A 371 -31.84 -27.67 20.90
C MET A 371 -32.98 -28.68 20.69
N ILE A 372 -33.79 -28.94 21.71
CA ILE A 372 -34.97 -29.82 21.61
C ILE A 372 -35.98 -29.26 20.58
N LYS A 373 -36.29 -27.96 20.63
CA LYS A 373 -37.15 -27.30 19.63
C LYS A 373 -36.54 -27.31 18.23
N ALA A 374 -35.23 -27.08 18.11
CA ALA A 374 -34.54 -27.05 16.83
C ALA A 374 -34.45 -28.42 16.16
N ILE A 375 -34.25 -29.51 16.93
CA ILE A 375 -34.32 -30.86 16.37
C ILE A 375 -35.75 -31.24 15.99
N GLU A 376 -36.77 -30.83 16.76
CA GLU A 376 -38.17 -31.05 16.37
C GLU A 376 -38.50 -30.39 15.02
N GLN A 377 -38.15 -29.11 14.85
CA GLN A 377 -38.30 -28.39 13.58
C GLN A 377 -37.54 -29.06 12.44
N PHE A 378 -36.29 -29.47 12.68
CA PHE A 378 -35.47 -30.20 11.70
C PHE A 378 -36.11 -31.54 11.30
N CYS A 379 -36.66 -32.29 12.25
CA CYS A 379 -37.37 -33.55 11.99
C CYS A 379 -38.62 -33.33 11.14
N GLN A 380 -39.40 -32.26 11.41
CA GLN A 380 -40.56 -31.89 10.60
C GLN A 380 -40.18 -31.50 9.16
N GLU A 381 -39.13 -30.68 9.00
CA GLU A 381 -38.64 -30.22 7.69
C GLU A 381 -38.04 -31.36 6.84
N LYS A 382 -37.16 -32.18 7.44
CA LYS A 382 -36.42 -33.24 6.73
C LYS A 382 -37.17 -34.57 6.68
N LYS A 383 -38.27 -34.71 7.44
CA LYS A 383 -39.06 -35.93 7.63
C LYS A 383 -38.24 -37.08 8.22
N GLU A 384 -37.40 -36.75 9.18
CA GLU A 384 -36.51 -37.68 9.88
C GLU A 384 -37.07 -38.01 11.27
N MET A 385 -37.05 -39.30 11.64
CA MET A 385 -37.54 -39.77 12.94
C MET A 385 -36.39 -39.83 13.96
N VAL A 386 -35.86 -38.67 14.35
CA VAL A 386 -34.82 -38.53 15.40
C VAL A 386 -35.31 -37.62 16.54
N ASN A 387 -34.66 -37.73 17.70
CA ASN A 387 -34.91 -36.90 18.88
C ASN A 387 -33.58 -36.64 19.60
N MET A 388 -33.56 -35.88 20.69
CA MET A 388 -32.35 -35.49 21.41
C MET A 388 -32.46 -35.77 22.90
N ARG A 389 -31.41 -36.32 23.51
CA ARG A 389 -31.20 -36.26 24.97
C ARG A 389 -30.29 -35.08 25.26
N VAL A 390 -30.54 -34.37 26.36
CA VAL A 390 -29.69 -33.27 26.83
C VAL A 390 -29.38 -33.48 28.31
N GLY A 391 -28.11 -33.44 28.69
CA GLY A 391 -27.64 -33.51 30.07
C GLY A 391 -26.90 -32.24 30.48
N VAL A 392 -27.24 -31.66 31.63
CA VAL A 392 -26.63 -30.42 32.15
C VAL A 392 -26.18 -30.57 33.61
N HIS A 393 -24.89 -30.36 33.84
CA HIS A 393 -24.30 -30.30 35.18
C HIS A 393 -23.56 -28.98 35.41
N THR A 394 -23.43 -28.56 36.66
CA THR A 394 -22.79 -27.30 37.06
C THR A 394 -21.72 -27.58 38.09
N GLY A 395 -20.50 -27.12 37.83
CA GLY A 395 -19.32 -27.37 38.66
C GLY A 395 -18.14 -26.48 38.28
N THR A 396 -16.93 -27.04 38.38
CA THR A 396 -15.66 -26.37 38.11
C THR A 396 -14.96 -27.05 36.94
N VAL A 397 -14.38 -26.27 36.02
CA VAL A 397 -13.64 -26.79 34.85
C VAL A 397 -12.22 -26.24 34.78
N LEU A 398 -11.30 -27.09 34.33
CA LEU A 398 -10.01 -26.63 33.81
C LEU A 398 -10.16 -26.47 32.30
N CYS A 399 -10.19 -25.23 31.80
CA CYS A 399 -10.28 -24.94 30.38
C CYS A 399 -8.92 -24.53 29.81
N GLY A 400 -8.64 -24.84 28.54
CA GLY A 400 -7.39 -24.42 27.92
C GLY A 400 -7.13 -25.01 26.55
N ILE A 401 -5.91 -24.80 26.05
CA ILE A 401 -5.44 -25.36 24.78
C ILE A 401 -4.36 -26.41 25.07
N LEU A 402 -4.57 -27.64 24.59
CA LEU A 402 -3.63 -28.75 24.74
C LEU A 402 -3.02 -29.17 23.39
N GLY A 403 -1.72 -29.48 23.42
CA GLY A 403 -0.97 -29.97 22.26
C GLY A 403 -0.44 -28.87 21.32
N MET A 404 0.23 -29.29 20.24
CA MET A 404 0.89 -28.39 19.27
C MET A 404 0.47 -28.63 17.81
N ARG A 405 -0.32 -29.67 17.53
CA ARG A 405 -0.81 -30.04 16.20
C ARG A 405 -2.27 -30.42 16.34
N ARG A 406 -3.14 -29.85 15.50
CA ARG A 406 -4.61 -29.97 15.64
C ARG A 406 -5.08 -29.64 17.08
N PHE A 407 -4.44 -28.65 17.70
CA PHE A 407 -4.84 -28.14 18.99
C PHE A 407 -6.22 -27.48 18.86
N LYS A 408 -6.98 -27.50 19.96
CA LYS A 408 -8.29 -26.86 20.10
C LYS A 408 -8.39 -26.31 21.52
N PHE A 409 -9.30 -25.37 21.74
CA PHE A 409 -9.79 -25.08 23.08
C PHE A 409 -10.70 -26.23 23.56
N ASP A 410 -10.50 -26.69 24.79
CA ASP A 410 -11.27 -27.80 25.38
C ASP A 410 -11.35 -27.66 26.92
N VAL A 411 -12.20 -28.46 27.55
CA VAL A 411 -12.50 -28.40 28.99
C VAL A 411 -12.35 -29.77 29.65
N TRP A 412 -11.72 -29.80 30.82
CA TRP A 412 -11.45 -31.02 31.58
C TRP A 412 -11.88 -30.87 33.04
N SER A 413 -12.74 -31.79 33.52
CA SER A 413 -13.09 -31.96 34.93
C SER A 413 -13.83 -33.28 35.14
N ASN A 414 -13.92 -33.72 36.40
CA ASN A 414 -14.88 -34.76 36.78
C ASN A 414 -16.33 -34.30 36.55
N ASP A 415 -16.57 -32.99 36.65
CA ASP A 415 -17.88 -32.37 36.43
C ASP A 415 -18.31 -32.46 34.95
N VAL A 416 -17.34 -32.43 34.01
CA VAL A 416 -17.59 -32.68 32.57
C VAL A 416 -18.01 -34.15 32.36
N ASN A 417 -17.36 -35.09 33.05
CA ASN A 417 -17.75 -36.51 33.01
C ASN A 417 -19.15 -36.72 33.62
N LEU A 418 -19.50 -36.00 34.68
CA LEU A 418 -20.83 -36.05 35.28
C LEU A 418 -21.91 -35.44 34.36
N ALA A 419 -21.60 -34.37 33.61
CA ALA A 419 -22.49 -33.81 32.59
C ALA A 419 -22.78 -34.82 31.46
N ASN A 420 -21.73 -35.50 30.96
CA ASN A 420 -21.85 -36.59 29.98
C ASN A 420 -22.70 -37.75 30.54
N LEU A 421 -22.53 -38.10 31.82
CA LEU A 421 -23.35 -39.11 32.50
C LEU A 421 -24.83 -38.68 32.65
N MET A 422 -25.12 -37.38 32.83
CA MET A 422 -26.50 -36.86 32.81
C MET A 422 -27.15 -37.04 31.43
N GLU A 423 -26.41 -36.84 30.33
CA GLU A 423 -26.93 -37.05 28.97
C GLU A 423 -27.27 -38.53 28.76
N GLN A 424 -26.32 -39.43 29.03
CA GLN A 424 -26.48 -40.87 28.82
C GLN A 424 -27.66 -41.49 29.59
N LEU A 425 -27.98 -40.93 30.77
CA LEU A 425 -29.10 -41.36 31.63
C LEU A 425 -30.37 -40.49 31.45
N GLY A 426 -30.31 -39.54 30.51
CA GLY A 426 -31.38 -38.61 30.18
C GLY A 426 -32.56 -39.25 29.45
N VAL A 427 -33.64 -38.47 29.32
CA VAL A 427 -34.85 -38.84 28.59
C VAL A 427 -34.93 -37.99 27.33
N ALA A 428 -35.28 -38.61 26.19
CA ALA A 428 -35.40 -37.89 24.94
C ALA A 428 -36.49 -36.80 25.01
N GLY A 429 -36.19 -35.59 24.53
CA GLY A 429 -37.10 -34.45 24.56
C GLY A 429 -37.21 -33.72 25.91
N LYS A 430 -36.37 -34.06 26.91
CA LYS A 430 -36.26 -33.32 28.19
C LYS A 430 -34.80 -32.99 28.49
N VAL A 431 -34.57 -31.95 29.29
CA VAL A 431 -33.23 -31.59 29.78
C VAL A 431 -33.01 -32.25 31.14
N HIS A 432 -32.06 -33.17 31.24
CA HIS A 432 -31.70 -33.87 32.48
C HIS A 432 -30.65 -33.06 33.25
N ILE A 433 -30.96 -32.66 34.48
CA ILE A 433 -30.12 -31.82 35.30
C ILE A 433 -29.71 -32.50 36.61
N SER A 434 -28.50 -32.19 37.07
CA SER A 434 -28.02 -32.57 38.40
C SER A 434 -28.59 -31.70 39.53
N GLU A 435 -28.55 -32.18 40.78
CA GLU A 435 -28.84 -31.36 41.97
C GLU A 435 -27.97 -30.09 42.07
N ALA A 436 -26.72 -30.15 41.59
CA ALA A 436 -25.84 -28.98 41.56
C ALA A 436 -26.42 -27.87 40.66
N THR A 437 -26.86 -28.22 39.44
CA THR A 437 -27.53 -27.29 38.53
C THR A 437 -28.83 -26.76 39.14
N ALA A 438 -29.66 -27.64 39.73
CA ALA A 438 -30.95 -27.26 40.29
C ALA A 438 -30.86 -26.19 41.41
N LYS A 439 -29.73 -26.13 42.15
CA LYS A 439 -29.48 -25.09 43.16
C LYS A 439 -29.31 -23.67 42.59
N TYR A 440 -28.98 -23.56 41.30
CA TYR A 440 -28.89 -22.28 40.58
C TYR A 440 -30.20 -21.91 39.86
N LEU A 441 -31.25 -22.73 39.98
CA LEU A 441 -32.53 -22.52 39.33
C LEU A 441 -33.60 -22.13 40.34
N ASP A 442 -34.19 -20.96 40.11
CA ASP A 442 -35.45 -20.57 40.72
C ASP A 442 -36.58 -21.49 40.24
N ASP A 443 -37.74 -21.38 40.89
CA ASP A 443 -38.94 -22.17 40.61
C ASP A 443 -39.67 -21.77 39.30
N ARG A 444 -38.91 -21.41 38.25
CA ARG A 444 -39.34 -20.97 36.92
C ARG A 444 -39.53 -22.10 35.92
N TYR A 445 -38.97 -23.29 36.20
CA TYR A 445 -38.99 -24.45 35.29
C TYR A 445 -39.88 -25.56 35.84
N GLU A 446 -40.48 -26.33 34.93
CA GLU A 446 -41.20 -27.54 35.28
C GLU A 446 -40.19 -28.66 35.53
N MET A 447 -39.89 -28.89 36.81
CA MET A 447 -38.94 -29.91 37.27
C MET A 447 -39.65 -31.18 37.75
N GLU A 448 -39.33 -32.30 37.12
CA GLU A 448 -39.74 -33.65 37.51
C GLU A 448 -38.58 -34.38 38.20
N ASP A 449 -38.86 -35.38 39.05
CA ASP A 449 -37.82 -36.24 39.64
C ASP A 449 -37.21 -37.16 38.56
N GLY A 450 -35.87 -37.16 38.47
CA GLY A 450 -35.13 -37.90 37.46
C GLY A 450 -35.23 -39.42 37.58
N LYS A 451 -35.54 -39.98 38.76
CA LYS A 451 -35.85 -41.41 39.00
C LYS A 451 -35.00 -42.44 38.23
N VAL A 452 -33.69 -42.19 38.10
CA VAL A 452 -32.81 -42.92 37.19
C VAL A 452 -32.81 -44.44 37.44
N ILE A 453 -32.78 -44.86 38.70
CA ILE A 453 -32.75 -46.28 39.09
C ILE A 453 -34.03 -47.01 38.69
N GLU A 454 -35.20 -46.37 38.78
CA GLU A 454 -36.49 -46.92 38.35
C GLU A 454 -36.58 -47.01 36.81
N ARG A 455 -36.01 -46.04 36.08
CA ARG A 455 -36.05 -45.98 34.61
C ARG A 455 -35.05 -46.90 33.89
N VAL A 456 -33.84 -47.02 34.42
CA VAL A 456 -32.70 -47.69 33.75
C VAL A 456 -32.36 -49.04 34.40
N GLY A 457 -32.85 -49.30 35.60
CA GLY A 457 -32.51 -50.48 36.39
C GLY A 457 -31.11 -50.38 37.03
N GLN A 458 -30.74 -51.40 37.81
CA GLN A 458 -29.40 -51.48 38.42
C GLN A 458 -28.35 -51.87 37.38
N SER A 459 -27.72 -50.83 36.83
CA SER A 459 -26.58 -50.89 35.91
C SER A 459 -25.35 -50.28 36.58
N VAL A 460 -24.16 -50.75 36.20
CA VAL A 460 -22.85 -50.20 36.64
C VAL A 460 -22.75 -48.69 36.39
N VAL A 461 -23.41 -48.19 35.34
CA VAL A 461 -23.47 -46.76 34.99
C VAL A 461 -24.43 -45.99 35.91
N ALA A 462 -25.55 -46.61 36.31
CA ALA A 462 -26.51 -46.00 37.24
C ALA A 462 -26.00 -45.98 38.68
N ASP A 463 -25.19 -46.97 39.09
CA ASP A 463 -24.53 -47.00 40.41
C ASP A 463 -23.51 -45.84 40.59
N GLN A 464 -23.03 -45.20 39.52
CA GLN A 464 -22.20 -44.00 39.60
C GLN A 464 -22.97 -42.76 40.12
N LEU A 465 -24.30 -42.76 40.05
CA LEU A 465 -25.16 -41.71 40.60
C LEU A 465 -25.73 -42.05 42.00
N LYS A 466 -25.26 -43.13 42.63
CA LYS A 466 -25.84 -43.64 43.87
C LYS A 466 -25.67 -42.64 45.03
N GLY A 467 -26.77 -41.98 45.40
CA GLY A 467 -26.81 -40.94 46.43
C GLY A 467 -26.96 -39.50 45.89
N LEU A 468 -26.90 -39.30 44.57
CA LEU A 468 -27.11 -38.00 43.93
C LEU A 468 -28.57 -37.84 43.48
N LYS A 469 -29.17 -36.67 43.77
CA LYS A 469 -30.48 -36.30 43.20
C LYS A 469 -30.31 -35.73 41.79
N THR A 470 -31.29 -36.00 40.95
CA THR A 470 -31.35 -35.52 39.55
C THR A 470 -32.78 -35.17 39.20
N TYR A 471 -32.96 -34.25 38.24
CA TYR A 471 -34.27 -33.72 37.86
C TYR A 471 -34.38 -33.63 36.33
N LEU A 472 -35.59 -33.72 35.78
CA LEU A 472 -35.87 -33.53 34.37
C LEU A 472 -36.64 -32.22 34.17
N ILE A 473 -36.24 -31.40 33.21
CA ILE A 473 -36.95 -30.18 32.81
C ILE A 473 -37.66 -30.42 31.48
N SER A 474 -38.98 -30.22 31.49
CA SER A 474 -39.86 -30.30 30.31
C SER A 474 -40.05 -28.94 29.63
N GLY A 475 -39.98 -27.84 30.41
CA GLY A 475 -40.14 -26.47 29.90
C GLY A 475 -40.15 -25.42 31.01
N GLN A 476 -40.50 -24.19 30.66
CA GLN A 476 -40.80 -23.13 31.64
C GLN A 476 -42.20 -23.34 32.22
N LYS A 477 -42.38 -23.13 33.52
CA LYS A 477 -43.71 -23.10 34.15
C LYS A 477 -44.50 -21.94 33.57
N VAL A 478 -45.70 -22.22 33.06
CA VAL A 478 -46.65 -21.18 32.63
C VAL A 478 -47.05 -20.38 33.86
N LYS A 479 -46.67 -19.09 33.91
CA LYS A 479 -47.23 -18.16 34.89
C LYS A 479 -48.63 -17.77 34.44
N ASP A 480 -49.65 -18.29 35.11
CA ASP A 480 -50.96 -17.66 35.10
C ASP A 480 -50.81 -16.20 35.60
N PRO A 481 -51.28 -15.19 34.84
CA PRO A 481 -51.19 -13.80 35.27
C PRO A 481 -52.24 -13.53 36.35
N HIS A 482 -51.88 -13.82 37.60
CA HIS A 482 -52.68 -13.45 38.78
C HIS A 482 -52.78 -11.92 38.89
N CYS A 483 -53.83 -11.36 38.29
CA CYS A 483 -54.13 -9.93 38.33
C CYS A 483 -54.78 -9.57 39.67
N SER A 484 -54.03 -8.91 40.57
CA SER A 484 -54.55 -8.41 41.84
C SER A 484 -55.18 -7.02 41.65
N CYS A 485 -56.37 -6.97 41.06
CA CYS A 485 -57.15 -5.75 40.84
C CYS A 485 -58.63 -5.98 41.21
N SER A 486 -58.96 -5.84 42.50
CA SER A 486 -60.36 -5.67 42.95
C SER A 486 -60.70 -4.17 43.01
N PRO A 487 -61.88 -3.73 42.54
CA PRO A 487 -62.21 -2.31 42.47
C PRO A 487 -62.66 -1.76 43.83
N ALA A 488 -61.95 -0.75 44.34
CA ALA A 488 -62.43 0.05 45.48
C ALA A 488 -63.37 1.16 45.00
N LEU A 489 -64.59 1.17 45.56
CA LEU A 489 -65.56 2.24 45.38
C LEU A 489 -65.10 3.53 46.11
N LEU A 490 -65.49 4.69 45.59
CA LEU A 490 -65.41 6.02 46.23
C LEU A 490 -66.82 6.64 46.28
N PRO A 491 -67.09 7.71 47.06
CA PRO A 491 -66.31 8.31 48.16
C PRO A 491 -67.15 8.54 49.46
N GLY A 492 -66.53 9.03 50.54
CA GLY A 492 -67.23 9.37 51.80
C GLY A 492 -66.49 10.33 52.75
N LEU A 493 -66.77 11.62 52.60
CA LEU A 493 -66.77 12.77 53.54
C LEU A 493 -66.09 12.71 54.95
N GLU A 494 -65.19 13.68 55.16
CA GLU A 494 -64.88 14.50 56.38
C GLU A 494 -64.31 13.94 57.71
N SER A 495 -63.45 14.81 58.29
CA SER A 495 -63.20 15.09 59.72
C SER A 495 -62.34 14.13 60.57
N GLY A 496 -61.31 14.69 61.24
CA GLY A 496 -60.81 14.14 62.52
C GLY A 496 -59.29 14.10 62.75
N ASP A 497 -58.72 15.25 63.13
CA ASP A 497 -57.64 15.44 64.12
C ASP A 497 -56.44 14.46 64.33
N ALA A 498 -55.26 15.04 64.09
CA ALA A 498 -54.19 15.29 65.10
C ALA A 498 -53.10 14.24 65.47
N ALA A 499 -51.96 14.83 65.89
CA ALA A 499 -50.76 14.29 66.54
C ALA A 499 -49.84 13.37 65.70
N LYS A 500 -48.66 13.79 65.24
CA LYS A 500 -47.41 14.26 65.91
C LYS A 500 -46.38 13.14 66.19
N ILE A 501 -45.15 13.40 65.69
CA ILE A 501 -43.83 13.15 66.33
C ILE A 501 -43.31 11.70 66.20
N GLN A 502 -42.04 11.37 65.86
CA GLN A 502 -40.76 12.05 65.54
C GLN A 502 -39.96 11.05 64.63
N GLY A 503 -38.90 11.36 63.86
CA GLY A 503 -38.15 12.59 63.58
C GLY A 503 -36.73 12.26 63.05
N ALA A 504 -36.12 13.17 62.25
CA ALA A 504 -34.73 13.14 61.73
C ALA A 504 -34.35 11.97 60.78
N SER A 505 -33.47 12.09 59.77
CA SER A 505 -32.65 13.17 59.16
C SER A 505 -32.06 12.60 57.84
N SER A 506 -31.54 13.30 56.82
CA SER A 506 -31.07 14.70 56.61
C SER A 506 -30.81 14.94 55.10
N ALA A 507 -30.99 16.20 54.65
CA ALA A 507 -30.16 16.94 53.67
C ALA A 507 -29.91 16.39 52.22
N GLU A 508 -29.72 17.22 51.17
CA GLU A 508 -30.01 18.65 50.98
C GLU A 508 -30.17 19.00 49.48
N ASN A 509 -30.80 20.15 49.26
CA ASN A 509 -31.20 20.84 48.02
C ASN A 509 -30.32 20.78 46.76
N ILE A 510 -31.00 20.80 45.60
CA ILE A 510 -30.54 21.43 44.35
C ILE A 510 -31.57 22.49 43.91
N GLY A 511 -31.08 23.66 43.50
CA GLY A 511 -31.78 24.65 42.67
C GLY A 511 -30.72 25.45 41.89
N ASP A 512 -30.99 26.07 40.75
CA ASP A 512 -32.22 26.16 39.93
C ASP A 512 -31.79 26.59 38.49
N LEU A 513 -32.74 27.00 37.65
CA LEU A 513 -32.63 27.80 36.42
C LEU A 513 -32.67 27.11 35.02
N THR A 514 -33.88 26.64 34.72
CA THR A 514 -34.69 27.03 33.53
C THR A 514 -34.26 26.75 32.07
N LYS A 515 -35.09 25.89 31.44
CA LYS A 515 -35.90 26.11 30.21
C LYS A 515 -35.23 26.59 28.91
N THR A 516 -35.27 25.72 27.89
CA THR A 516 -36.01 25.87 26.59
C THR A 516 -35.67 24.65 25.68
N LEU A 517 -36.50 24.11 24.77
CA LEU A 517 -37.97 24.17 24.57
C LEU A 517 -38.38 23.09 23.53
N LYS A 518 -39.27 22.13 23.89
CA LYS A 518 -40.08 21.24 22.98
C LYS A 518 -39.31 20.24 22.06
N HIS A 519 -39.84 19.10 21.62
CA HIS A 519 -41.14 18.43 21.85
C HIS A 519 -41.01 16.89 21.81
N ALA A 520 -41.53 16.22 22.85
CA ALA A 520 -42.46 15.08 22.83
C ALA A 520 -42.15 13.79 22.04
N GLU A 521 -41.62 12.78 22.75
CA GLU A 521 -42.01 11.37 22.54
C GLU A 521 -43.34 11.07 23.25
N LYS A 522 -44.09 10.08 22.74
CA LYS A 522 -45.26 9.48 23.42
C LYS A 522 -45.04 7.97 23.67
N PRO A 523 -45.62 7.39 24.73
CA PRO A 523 -45.15 6.13 25.31
C PRO A 523 -45.76 4.86 24.69
N LYS A 524 -45.09 3.73 24.93
CA LYS A 524 -45.60 2.37 24.66
C LYS A 524 -46.69 1.97 25.68
N PRO A 525 -47.76 1.26 25.28
CA PRO A 525 -48.72 0.66 26.21
C PRO A 525 -48.25 -0.70 26.77
N CYS A 526 -48.70 -1.04 27.98
CA CYS A 526 -48.47 -2.35 28.61
C CYS A 526 -49.56 -3.38 28.24
N PRO A 527 -49.23 -4.70 28.19
CA PRO A 527 -50.19 -5.76 27.85
C PRO A 527 -50.69 -6.55 29.09
N SER A 528 -52.00 -6.52 29.39
CA SER A 528 -52.68 -7.52 30.27
C SER A 528 -54.19 -7.29 30.50
N CYS A 529 -55.07 -7.59 29.53
CA CYS A 529 -56.46 -8.06 29.76
C CYS A 529 -57.07 -8.65 28.47
N SER A 530 -58.18 -9.39 28.56
CA SER A 530 -58.45 -10.56 27.71
C SER A 530 -59.89 -10.73 27.16
N THR A 531 -60.01 -10.91 25.82
CA THR A 531 -60.91 -11.86 25.06
C THR A 531 -62.46 -11.69 25.23
N THR A 532 -63.45 -12.30 24.50
CA THR A 532 -63.57 -13.32 23.41
C THR A 532 -64.90 -13.16 22.61
N LEU A 533 -65.07 -13.97 21.54
CA LEU A 533 -66.31 -14.52 20.91
C LEU A 533 -66.87 -13.91 19.59
N ALA A 534 -67.36 -14.82 18.73
CA ALA A 534 -67.71 -14.71 17.29
C ALA A 534 -69.26 -14.75 17.07
N PRO A 535 -69.93 -15.06 15.90
CA PRO A 535 -69.46 -15.66 14.62
C PRO A 535 -70.10 -15.19 13.27
N HIS A 536 -69.58 -15.75 12.15
CA HIS A 536 -70.16 -16.08 10.80
C HIS A 536 -71.03 -15.09 9.95
N CYS A 537 -70.68 -14.93 8.65
CA CYS A 537 -71.40 -15.52 7.48
C CYS A 537 -70.89 -15.03 6.08
N ASP A 538 -70.28 -15.96 5.32
CA ASP A 538 -70.64 -16.43 3.94
C ASP A 538 -70.72 -15.54 2.67
N VAL A 539 -70.10 -16.08 1.58
CA VAL A 539 -70.58 -16.16 0.15
C VAL A 539 -70.49 -14.86 -0.70
N SER A 540 -70.07 -14.79 -2.00
CA SER A 540 -69.76 -15.78 -3.08
C SER A 540 -69.07 -15.15 -4.32
N VAL A 541 -68.28 -15.95 -5.10
CA VAL A 541 -68.24 -16.05 -6.62
C VAL A 541 -67.68 -14.81 -7.40
N GLU A 542 -67.00 -14.85 -8.57
CA GLU A 542 -66.91 -15.82 -9.70
C GLU A 542 -65.52 -15.86 -10.42
N GLU A 543 -65.35 -16.85 -11.31
CA GLU A 543 -64.32 -16.99 -12.35
C GLU A 543 -64.47 -15.91 -13.47
N GLY A 544 -63.59 -15.68 -14.45
CA GLY A 544 -62.38 -16.35 -14.96
C GLY A 544 -62.45 -16.46 -16.50
N ALA A 545 -61.40 -16.09 -17.24
CA ALA A 545 -61.31 -16.36 -18.69
C ALA A 545 -59.86 -16.31 -19.22
N ILE A 546 -59.52 -17.24 -20.11
CA ILE A 546 -58.19 -17.44 -20.73
C ILE A 546 -58.35 -17.28 -22.25
N GLN A 547 -57.43 -16.59 -22.95
CA GLN A 547 -57.00 -17.12 -24.26
C GLN A 547 -55.62 -16.65 -24.76
N ASN A 548 -55.03 -17.52 -25.58
CA ASN A 548 -53.64 -17.52 -26.04
C ASN A 548 -53.36 -16.58 -27.22
N GLY A 549 -52.08 -16.25 -27.44
CA GLY A 549 -51.56 -15.76 -28.71
C GLY A 549 -50.04 -15.65 -28.70
N CYS A 550 -49.34 -16.48 -29.48
CA CYS A 550 -47.88 -16.47 -29.63
C CYS A 550 -47.51 -16.12 -31.07
N GLN A 551 -46.59 -15.16 -31.29
CA GLN A 551 -45.77 -15.10 -32.50
C GLN A 551 -44.58 -14.12 -32.38
N ASP A 552 -43.51 -14.44 -33.10
CA ASP A 552 -42.23 -13.72 -33.17
C ASP A 552 -42.28 -12.42 -34.01
N GLU A 553 -41.37 -11.47 -33.73
CA GLU A 553 -40.38 -10.94 -34.71
C GLU A 553 -39.53 -9.77 -34.16
N HIS A 554 -38.42 -9.48 -34.84
CA HIS A 554 -37.40 -8.43 -34.56
C HIS A 554 -37.97 -6.98 -34.37
N LYS A 555 -37.28 -5.98 -33.77
CA LYS A 555 -35.96 -5.43 -34.18
C LYS A 555 -35.53 -4.18 -33.36
N ASN A 556 -34.22 -4.00 -33.19
CA ASN A 556 -33.43 -2.75 -33.05
C ASN A 556 -33.85 -1.56 -32.12
N SER A 557 -32.98 -1.37 -31.10
CA SER A 557 -32.09 -0.19 -30.95
C SER A 557 -32.58 1.16 -30.37
N THR A 558 -31.62 1.77 -29.65
CA THR A 558 -31.36 3.22 -29.45
C THR A 558 -31.96 3.96 -28.24
N LYS A 559 -31.15 4.02 -27.17
CA LYS A 559 -30.85 5.17 -26.28
C LYS A 559 -31.88 6.31 -26.16
N ALA A 560 -32.29 6.57 -24.91
CA ALA A 560 -32.59 7.90 -24.40
C ALA A 560 -31.71 8.22 -23.15
N PRO A 561 -31.42 9.51 -22.82
CA PRO A 561 -30.42 9.86 -21.82
C PRO A 561 -31.00 10.46 -20.51
N GLY A 562 -30.18 10.44 -19.46
CA GLY A 562 -30.08 11.53 -18.47
C GLY A 562 -31.14 11.63 -17.35
N GLY A 563 -30.71 11.49 -16.09
CA GLY A 563 -31.50 11.83 -14.90
C GLY A 563 -30.64 11.89 -13.64
N HIS A 564 -30.46 13.09 -13.07
CA HIS A 564 -29.72 13.34 -11.83
C HIS A 564 -30.63 13.28 -10.60
N ASN A 565 -30.21 12.57 -9.52
CA ASN A 565 -30.27 12.98 -8.09
C ASN A 565 -30.08 11.77 -7.14
N PRO A 566 -29.88 11.98 -5.82
CA PRO A 566 -29.08 13.01 -5.16
C PRO A 566 -28.04 12.38 -4.20
N LYS A 567 -27.29 13.20 -3.46
CA LYS A 567 -26.40 12.71 -2.38
C LYS A 567 -27.21 12.28 -1.16
N THR A 568 -26.97 11.09 -0.63
CA THR A 568 -27.25 10.74 0.77
C THR A 568 -26.01 10.15 1.44
N GLN A 569 -25.78 10.59 2.66
CA GLN A 569 -24.64 10.29 3.49
C GLN A 569 -25.05 9.19 4.47
N ASN A 570 -24.42 8.01 4.39
CA ASN A 570 -24.19 7.08 5.51
C ASN A 570 -23.34 5.91 5.01
N GLY A 571 -22.12 5.80 5.53
CA GLY A 571 -21.15 4.79 5.11
C GLY A 571 -21.29 3.50 5.90
N LEU A 572 -21.86 2.47 5.28
CA LEU A 572 -21.70 1.06 5.65
C LEU A 572 -21.67 0.27 4.34
N LEU A 573 -20.48 -0.24 4.00
CA LEU A 573 -20.25 -0.94 2.74
C LEU A 573 -21.00 -2.27 2.74
N SER A 574 -22.10 -2.34 1.99
CA SER A 574 -22.64 -3.62 1.53
C SER A 574 -21.66 -4.23 0.51
N PRO A 575 -21.38 -5.55 0.56
CA PRO A 575 -20.53 -6.18 -0.45
C PRO A 575 -21.22 -6.13 -1.82
N PRO A 576 -20.46 -5.98 -2.93
CA PRO A 576 -21.02 -6.06 -4.26
C PRO A 576 -21.52 -7.48 -4.54
N GLN A 577 -22.61 -7.55 -5.32
CA GLN A 577 -23.32 -8.77 -5.68
C GLN A 577 -22.39 -9.75 -6.42
N GLU A 578 -22.27 -10.99 -5.91
CA GLU A 578 -21.37 -12.00 -6.47
C GLU A 578 -21.77 -12.40 -7.90
N GLU A 579 -20.92 -12.06 -8.87
CA GLU A 579 -20.97 -12.63 -10.21
C GLU A 579 -20.38 -14.05 -10.17
N LYS A 580 -21.11 -15.04 -10.71
CA LYS A 580 -20.72 -16.47 -10.67
C LYS A 580 -19.40 -16.74 -11.40
N LEU A 581 -18.30 -16.67 -10.66
CA LEU A 581 -16.96 -17.04 -11.13
C LEU A 581 -16.54 -18.39 -10.56
N SER A 582 -16.98 -19.47 -11.22
CA SER A 582 -16.35 -20.77 -11.09
C SER A 582 -14.97 -20.73 -11.76
N ASN A 583 -13.90 -20.56 -10.97
CA ASN A 583 -12.60 -21.21 -11.17
C ASN A 583 -11.71 -21.00 -9.94
N SER A 584 -11.09 -22.09 -9.49
CA SER A 584 -10.27 -22.14 -8.27
C SER A 584 -9.10 -21.17 -8.30
N GLN A 585 -8.94 -20.41 -7.21
CA GLN A 585 -7.67 -19.76 -6.88
C GLN A 585 -6.61 -20.85 -6.62
N THR A 586 -5.76 -21.12 -7.60
CA THR A 586 -4.62 -22.04 -7.42
C THR A 586 -3.57 -21.36 -6.56
N SER A 587 -3.23 -21.99 -5.44
CA SER A 587 -2.29 -21.39 -4.49
C SER A 587 -0.88 -21.32 -5.08
N LEU A 588 -0.08 -20.33 -4.66
CA LEU A 588 1.30 -20.11 -5.10
C LEU A 588 2.20 -21.36 -4.89
N TYR A 589 1.79 -22.27 -4.00
CA TYR A 589 2.42 -23.55 -3.71
C TYR A 589 2.31 -24.57 -4.87
N GLU A 590 1.19 -24.62 -5.59
CA GLU A 590 1.01 -25.55 -6.73
C GLU A 590 1.93 -25.19 -7.91
N MET A 591 2.10 -23.89 -8.20
CA MET A 591 2.99 -23.41 -9.27
C MET A 591 4.45 -23.81 -9.08
N LEU A 592 4.92 -23.95 -7.83
CA LEU A 592 6.28 -24.38 -7.54
C LEU A 592 6.46 -25.90 -7.67
N GLN A 593 5.41 -26.68 -7.41
CA GLN A 593 5.47 -28.14 -7.44
C GLN A 593 5.45 -28.70 -8.86
N GLU A 594 4.77 -28.03 -9.81
CA GLU A 594 4.68 -28.49 -11.20
C GLU A 594 6.04 -28.46 -11.95
N LYS A 595 6.93 -27.54 -11.55
CA LYS A 595 8.25 -27.34 -12.17
C LYS A 595 9.20 -28.52 -12.01
N GLY A 596 8.94 -29.42 -11.05
CA GLY A 596 9.78 -30.60 -10.77
C GLY A 596 9.43 -31.86 -11.58
N ARG A 597 8.36 -31.86 -12.38
CA ARG A 597 7.78 -33.11 -12.94
C ARG A 597 7.93 -33.30 -14.45
N TRP A 598 8.46 -32.31 -15.17
CA TRP A 598 8.50 -32.30 -16.64
C TRP A 598 9.91 -32.62 -17.18
N MET A 599 10.35 -33.86 -16.96
CA MET A 599 11.54 -34.41 -17.61
C MET A 599 11.08 -35.51 -18.60
N GLY A 600 10.75 -35.09 -19.82
CA GLY A 600 10.47 -35.98 -20.96
C GLY A 600 8.99 -36.12 -21.38
N VAL A 601 8.51 -35.20 -22.22
CA VAL A 601 7.70 -35.47 -23.44
C VAL A 601 8.08 -34.42 -24.50
N SER A 602 8.11 -34.84 -25.77
CA SER A 602 8.53 -34.03 -26.92
C SER A 602 7.46 -33.06 -27.42
N LEU A 603 7.90 -31.83 -27.74
CA LEU A 603 7.43 -30.96 -28.84
C LEU A 603 5.91 -30.93 -29.16
N ASP A 604 5.18 -29.93 -28.63
CA ASP A 604 4.61 -28.81 -29.43
C ASP A 604 3.72 -27.88 -28.55
N GLN A 605 4.29 -27.24 -27.52
CA GLN A 605 3.52 -26.48 -26.52
C GLN A 605 4.13 -25.10 -26.16
N SER A 606 5.06 -24.63 -26.98
CA SER A 606 5.82 -23.38 -26.78
C SER A 606 5.05 -22.09 -27.09
N ALA A 607 3.93 -22.15 -27.82
CA ALA A 607 3.13 -20.97 -28.18
C ALA A 607 2.07 -20.57 -27.13
N LEU A 608 1.57 -21.52 -26.32
CA LEU A 608 0.52 -21.24 -25.32
C LEU A 608 1.06 -20.73 -23.98
N LEU A 609 2.30 -21.07 -23.63
CA LEU A 609 2.96 -20.59 -22.41
C LEU A 609 3.11 -19.05 -22.41
N PRO A 610 3.65 -18.39 -23.46
CA PRO A 610 3.74 -16.93 -23.52
C PRO A 610 2.38 -16.23 -23.39
N LEU A 611 1.32 -16.78 -24.00
CA LEU A 611 -0.02 -16.20 -23.96
C LEU A 611 -0.67 -16.33 -22.57
N ARG A 612 -0.48 -17.45 -21.87
CA ARG A 612 -0.92 -17.57 -20.46
C ARG A 612 -0.14 -16.62 -19.54
N PHE A 613 1.18 -16.55 -19.67
CA PHE A 613 1.98 -15.59 -18.89
C PHE A 613 1.61 -14.14 -19.20
N LYS A 614 1.30 -13.80 -20.45
CA LYS A 614 0.81 -12.48 -20.84
C LYS A 614 -0.55 -12.18 -20.21
N ASN A 615 -1.53 -13.08 -20.29
CA ASN A 615 -2.85 -12.87 -19.68
C ASN A 615 -2.80 -12.80 -18.15
N ILE A 616 -1.94 -13.59 -17.50
CA ILE A 616 -1.71 -13.51 -16.05
C ILE A 616 -1.09 -12.16 -15.69
N ARG A 617 -0.05 -11.74 -16.44
CA ARG A 617 0.62 -10.46 -16.24
C ARG A 617 -0.30 -9.26 -16.48
N GLU A 618 -1.14 -9.30 -17.52
CA GLU A 618 -2.12 -8.24 -17.78
C GLU A 618 -3.16 -8.15 -16.66
N LYS A 619 -3.58 -9.28 -16.08
CA LYS A 619 -4.47 -9.29 -14.91
C LYS A 619 -3.78 -8.76 -13.64
N THR A 620 -2.52 -9.13 -13.38
CA THR A 620 -1.77 -8.57 -12.23
C THR A 620 -1.47 -7.09 -12.42
N ASP A 621 -1.11 -6.66 -13.63
CA ASP A 621 -0.80 -5.26 -13.94
C ASP A 621 -2.07 -4.38 -13.88
N ALA A 622 -3.24 -4.92 -14.26
CA ALA A 622 -4.53 -4.25 -14.05
C ALA A 622 -4.87 -4.10 -12.56
N HIS A 623 -4.82 -5.19 -11.80
CA HIS A 623 -5.05 -5.18 -10.35
C HIS A 623 -4.10 -4.22 -9.63
N PHE A 624 -2.82 -4.21 -10.00
CA PHE A 624 -1.80 -3.29 -9.49
C PHE A 624 -2.14 -1.82 -9.79
N VAL A 625 -2.59 -1.51 -11.01
CA VAL A 625 -3.04 -0.17 -11.39
C VAL A 625 -4.27 0.26 -10.57
N ASP A 626 -5.23 -0.63 -10.34
CA ASP A 626 -6.45 -0.28 -9.61
C ASP A 626 -6.20 -0.11 -8.10
N VAL A 627 -5.37 -0.97 -7.48
CA VAL A 627 -4.86 -0.79 -6.11
C VAL A 627 -4.16 0.57 -5.94
N ILE A 628 -3.34 0.97 -6.92
CA ILE A 628 -2.64 2.27 -6.93
C ILE A 628 -3.59 3.44 -7.20
N LYS A 629 -4.68 3.24 -7.94
CA LYS A 629 -5.68 4.29 -8.19
C LYS A 629 -6.40 4.67 -6.91
N GLU A 630 -6.82 3.68 -6.14
CA GLU A 630 -7.55 3.86 -4.87
C GLU A 630 -6.68 4.53 -3.80
N ASP A 631 -5.40 4.14 -3.70
CA ASP A 631 -4.57 4.58 -2.58
C ASP A 631 -4.11 6.05 -2.71
N SER A 632 -4.32 6.79 -1.63
CA SER A 632 -3.88 8.18 -1.45
C SER A 632 -2.43 8.26 -0.96
N LEU A 633 -1.88 7.24 -0.29
CA LEU A 633 -0.54 7.21 0.29
C LEU A 633 0.59 7.45 -0.73
N MET A 634 0.38 7.03 -1.98
CA MET A 634 1.24 7.41 -3.13
C MET A 634 1.56 8.92 -3.15
N LYS A 635 0.57 9.78 -2.83
CA LYS A 635 0.72 11.23 -2.86
C LYS A 635 1.52 11.81 -1.70
N ASP A 636 1.79 11.04 -0.64
CA ASP A 636 2.67 11.51 0.43
C ASP A 636 4.13 11.10 0.17
N TYR A 637 4.37 9.84 -0.25
CA TYR A 637 5.72 9.36 -0.58
C TYR A 637 6.41 10.17 -1.69
N PHE A 638 5.68 10.55 -2.76
CA PHE A 638 6.26 11.34 -3.86
C PHE A 638 6.44 12.83 -3.54
N PHE A 639 5.77 13.37 -2.51
CA PHE A 639 5.68 14.83 -2.28
C PHE A 639 6.36 15.29 -0.98
N LYS A 640 6.51 14.40 0.01
CA LYS A 640 7.19 14.66 1.30
C LYS A 640 8.10 13.48 1.69
N PRO A 641 9.23 13.28 0.99
CA PRO A 641 10.22 12.29 1.42
C PRO A 641 10.75 12.62 2.84
N PRO A 642 11.02 11.61 3.69
CA PRO A 642 11.49 11.80 5.07
C PRO A 642 12.99 12.13 5.11
N ILE A 643 13.38 13.19 4.41
CA ILE A 643 14.76 13.68 4.29
C ILE A 643 14.85 15.14 4.72
N ASN A 644 16.00 15.52 5.27
CA ASN A 644 16.32 16.93 5.51
C ASN A 644 16.57 17.64 4.17
N LYS A 645 15.91 18.78 3.94
CA LYS A 645 15.99 19.53 2.67
C LYS A 645 17.40 20.07 2.35
N LEU A 646 18.25 20.25 3.35
CA LEU A 646 19.59 20.83 3.20
C LEU A 646 20.68 19.77 3.16
N SER A 647 20.71 18.85 4.14
CA SER A 647 21.74 17.79 4.18
C SER A 647 21.41 16.58 3.31
N LEU A 648 20.16 16.42 2.86
CA LEU A 648 19.65 15.26 2.11
C LEU A 648 19.73 13.91 2.85
N ASN A 649 20.19 13.90 4.11
CA ASN A 649 20.12 12.73 5.00
C ASN A 649 18.66 12.40 5.33
N PHE A 650 18.39 11.14 5.64
CA PHE A 650 17.09 10.73 6.19
C PHE A 650 16.89 11.30 7.61
N LEU A 651 15.63 11.51 7.97
CA LEU A 651 15.24 11.91 9.34
C LEU A 651 15.34 10.74 10.33
N ASP A 652 15.26 9.52 9.83
CA ASP A 652 15.44 8.28 10.59
C ASP A 652 16.86 7.73 10.38
N GLN A 653 17.56 7.50 11.49
CA GLN A 653 18.95 7.04 11.51
C GLN A 653 19.09 5.56 11.12
N ASP A 654 18.11 4.72 11.45
CA ASP A 654 18.15 3.28 11.11
C ASP A 654 17.92 3.11 9.60
N LEU A 655 16.98 3.89 9.04
CA LEU A 655 16.75 3.97 7.60
C LEU A 655 17.98 4.51 6.86
N GLU A 656 18.65 5.53 7.40
CA GLU A 656 19.90 6.04 6.84
C GLU A 656 21.02 4.98 6.86
N MET A 657 21.17 4.26 7.96
CA MET A 657 22.17 3.20 8.08
C MET A 657 21.92 2.07 7.07
N ALA A 658 20.68 1.58 6.97
CA ALA A 658 20.30 0.55 6.00
C ALA A 658 20.49 1.02 4.53
N TYR A 659 20.16 2.27 4.22
CA TYR A 659 20.41 2.83 2.89
C TYR A 659 21.91 2.89 2.55
N ARG A 660 22.74 3.31 3.51
CA ARG A 660 24.20 3.40 3.34
C ARG A 660 24.86 2.03 3.18
N THR A 661 24.41 1.00 3.90
CA THR A 661 24.95 -0.38 3.73
C THR A 661 24.41 -1.09 2.51
N SER A 662 23.18 -0.81 2.07
CA SER A 662 22.51 -1.52 0.97
C SER A 662 23.34 -1.61 -0.33
N TYR A 663 24.05 -0.55 -0.73
CA TYR A 663 24.92 -0.61 -1.91
C TYR A 663 26.13 -1.53 -1.69
N GLN A 664 26.76 -1.44 -0.52
CA GLN A 664 27.91 -2.27 -0.18
C GLN A 664 27.50 -3.76 -0.10
N GLU A 665 26.30 -4.05 0.41
CA GLU A 665 25.70 -5.37 0.37
C GLU A 665 25.36 -5.85 -1.06
N GLU A 666 24.84 -4.99 -1.93
CA GLU A 666 24.57 -5.33 -3.35
C GLU A 666 25.87 -5.77 -4.07
N VAL A 667 26.97 -5.04 -3.83
CA VAL A 667 28.31 -5.36 -4.35
C VAL A 667 28.92 -6.63 -3.72
N ILE A 668 28.83 -6.81 -2.40
CA ILE A 668 29.42 -7.99 -1.71
C ILE A 668 28.66 -9.29 -2.02
N ARG A 669 27.33 -9.20 -2.16
CA ARG A 669 26.43 -10.34 -2.39
C ARG A 669 26.40 -10.78 -3.86
N ASN A 670 27.15 -10.11 -4.75
CA ASN A 670 27.23 -10.42 -6.18
C ASN A 670 25.83 -10.54 -6.82
N ALA A 671 24.91 -9.63 -6.48
CA ALA A 671 23.56 -9.69 -7.03
C ALA A 671 23.62 -9.43 -8.55
N PRO A 672 23.12 -10.34 -9.42
CA PRO A 672 23.20 -10.14 -10.86
C PRO A 672 22.40 -8.90 -11.25
N VAL A 673 23.03 -8.00 -12.01
CA VAL A 673 22.40 -6.77 -12.49
C VAL A 673 21.28 -7.11 -13.47
N LYS A 674 20.03 -6.94 -13.02
CA LYS A 674 18.83 -7.28 -13.82
C LYS A 674 18.22 -6.08 -14.55
N THR A 675 18.60 -4.84 -14.24
CA THR A 675 17.98 -3.63 -14.81
C THR A 675 18.96 -2.46 -14.90
N PHE A 676 18.72 -1.55 -15.86
CA PHE A 676 19.38 -0.25 -15.97
C PHE A 676 19.29 0.64 -14.73
N ALA A 677 18.36 0.35 -13.80
CA ALA A 677 18.11 1.12 -12.59
C ALA A 677 18.86 0.60 -11.34
N SER A 678 19.75 -0.39 -11.46
CA SER A 678 20.66 -0.77 -10.37
C SER A 678 21.72 0.32 -10.17
N ALA A 679 22.09 0.57 -8.92
CA ALA A 679 23.03 1.63 -8.57
C ALA A 679 24.45 1.35 -9.09
N THR A 680 24.88 0.09 -9.15
CA THR A 680 26.18 -0.29 -9.71
C THR A 680 26.24 -0.05 -11.22
N PHE A 681 25.15 -0.34 -11.94
CA PHE A 681 25.05 -0.10 -13.38
C PHE A 681 24.94 1.39 -13.73
N SER A 682 24.18 2.17 -12.95
CA SER A 682 24.16 3.63 -13.11
C SER A 682 25.55 4.23 -12.90
N SER A 683 26.26 3.80 -11.85
CA SER A 683 27.65 4.25 -11.58
C SER A 683 28.62 3.88 -12.71
N LEU A 684 28.43 2.74 -13.38
CA LEU A 684 29.23 2.37 -14.54
C LEU A 684 29.00 3.34 -15.72
N LEU A 685 27.73 3.67 -16.00
CA LEU A 685 27.40 4.61 -17.08
C LEU A 685 27.92 6.03 -16.77
N ASP A 686 27.82 6.48 -15.51
CA ASP A 686 28.35 7.77 -15.07
C ASP A 686 29.89 7.85 -15.27
N VAL A 687 30.63 6.80 -14.89
CA VAL A 687 32.08 6.71 -15.12
C VAL A 687 32.41 6.64 -16.60
N PHE A 688 31.69 5.84 -17.39
CA PHE A 688 31.89 5.75 -18.84
C PHE A 688 31.65 7.10 -19.55
N LEU A 689 30.63 7.86 -19.13
CA LEU A 689 30.41 9.21 -19.61
C LEU A 689 31.56 10.14 -19.19
N SER A 690 32.01 10.09 -17.93
CA SER A 690 33.16 10.88 -17.44
C SER A 690 34.40 10.66 -18.30
N THR A 691 34.79 9.40 -18.50
CA THR A 691 35.94 9.03 -19.35
C THR A 691 35.77 9.51 -20.79
N THR A 692 34.56 9.41 -21.36
CA THR A 692 34.27 9.86 -22.72
C THR A 692 34.38 11.39 -22.86
N VAL A 693 33.80 12.14 -21.93
CA VAL A 693 33.87 13.61 -21.90
C VAL A 693 35.30 14.08 -21.66
N PHE A 694 36.03 13.44 -20.73
CA PHE A 694 37.45 13.69 -20.49
C PHE A 694 38.29 13.50 -21.77
N LEU A 695 38.07 12.42 -22.51
CA LEU A 695 38.78 12.12 -23.75
C LEU A 695 38.53 13.19 -24.81
N ILE A 696 37.27 13.56 -25.06
CA ILE A 696 36.90 14.55 -26.07
C ILE A 696 37.44 15.94 -25.69
N LEU A 697 37.32 16.36 -24.42
CA LEU A 697 37.88 17.63 -23.95
C LEU A 697 39.41 17.67 -24.09
N SER A 698 40.10 16.60 -23.71
CA SER A 698 41.56 16.50 -23.85
C SER A 698 42.01 16.58 -25.31
N ILE A 699 41.36 15.81 -26.20
CA ILE A 699 41.60 15.88 -27.65
C ILE A 699 41.37 17.31 -28.16
N THR A 700 40.29 17.98 -27.74
CA THR A 700 39.97 19.36 -28.13
C THR A 700 41.07 20.35 -27.70
N CYS A 701 41.63 20.18 -26.49
CA CYS A 701 42.73 21.03 -26.01
C CYS A 701 44.06 20.80 -26.77
N PHE A 702 44.35 19.55 -27.16
CA PHE A 702 45.51 19.25 -28.01
C PHE A 702 45.34 19.74 -29.46
N LEU A 703 44.12 19.67 -30.03
CA LEU A 703 43.83 20.19 -31.37
C LEU A 703 44.15 21.69 -31.52
N LYS A 704 43.97 22.50 -30.48
CA LYS A 704 44.35 23.92 -30.45
C LYS A 704 45.84 24.14 -30.81
N HIS A 705 46.72 23.24 -30.39
CA HIS A 705 48.17 23.36 -30.65
C HIS A 705 48.50 23.06 -32.12
N GLY A 706 47.69 22.23 -32.80
CA GLY A 706 47.75 22.03 -34.25
C GLY A 706 47.43 23.29 -35.06
N MET A 707 46.70 24.26 -34.49
CA MET A 707 46.41 25.56 -35.14
C MET A 707 47.62 26.50 -35.12
N VAL A 708 48.45 26.42 -34.07
CA VAL A 708 49.56 27.36 -33.81
C VAL A 708 50.92 26.76 -34.21
N SER A 709 50.97 25.46 -34.53
CA SER A 709 52.20 24.71 -34.84
C SER A 709 53.25 24.74 -33.70
N SER A 710 52.80 24.95 -32.46
CA SER A 710 53.62 24.93 -31.25
C SER A 710 53.48 23.59 -30.52
N PRO A 711 54.56 23.04 -29.93
CA PRO A 711 54.45 21.84 -29.10
C PRO A 711 53.61 22.13 -27.84
N PRO A 712 52.76 21.19 -27.38
CA PRO A 712 52.02 21.37 -26.14
C PRO A 712 52.95 21.43 -24.92
N PRO A 713 52.59 22.15 -23.85
CA PRO A 713 53.42 22.26 -22.66
C PRO A 713 53.61 20.88 -22.02
N PRO A 714 54.83 20.53 -21.56
CA PRO A 714 55.13 19.19 -21.03
C PRO A 714 54.29 18.85 -19.80
N ALA A 715 53.90 19.85 -19.01
CA ALA A 715 52.98 19.67 -17.89
C ALA A 715 51.60 19.12 -18.31
N ALA A 716 51.04 19.59 -19.43
CA ALA A 716 49.76 19.09 -19.94
C ALA A 716 49.84 17.63 -20.40
N VAL A 717 50.95 17.23 -21.03
CA VAL A 717 51.18 15.84 -21.42
C VAL A 717 51.28 14.93 -20.19
N VAL A 718 51.99 15.36 -19.15
CA VAL A 718 52.09 14.61 -17.88
C VAL A 718 50.73 14.50 -17.18
N VAL A 719 49.96 15.59 -17.07
CA VAL A 719 48.62 15.59 -16.48
C VAL A 719 47.68 14.67 -17.25
N PHE A 720 47.70 14.72 -18.59
CA PHE A 720 46.90 13.84 -19.44
C PHE A 720 47.21 12.34 -19.21
N VAL A 721 48.50 11.96 -19.17
CA VAL A 721 48.93 10.57 -18.93
C VAL A 721 48.50 10.08 -17.55
N ILE A 722 48.60 10.90 -16.50
CA ILE A 722 48.16 10.53 -15.15
C ILE A 722 46.63 10.40 -15.10
N ALA A 723 45.90 11.37 -15.66
CA ALA A 723 44.44 11.40 -15.64
C ALA A 723 43.83 10.24 -16.44
N ILE A 724 44.35 9.92 -17.63
CA ILE A 724 43.82 8.80 -18.43
C ILE A 724 44.07 7.44 -17.76
N LEU A 725 45.20 7.27 -17.05
CA LEU A 725 45.45 6.06 -16.26
C LEU A 725 44.46 5.90 -15.08
N LEU A 726 44.11 7.00 -14.41
CA LEU A 726 43.12 7.00 -13.32
C LEU A 726 41.70 6.72 -13.82
N GLU A 727 41.29 7.33 -14.94
CA GLU A 727 40.00 7.08 -15.60
C GLU A 727 39.88 5.62 -16.08
N VAL A 728 40.89 5.09 -16.79
CA VAL A 728 40.91 3.69 -17.24
C VAL A 728 40.87 2.70 -16.07
N LEU A 729 41.63 2.95 -14.99
CA LEU A 729 41.58 2.13 -13.77
C LEU A 729 40.16 2.12 -13.17
N SER A 730 39.53 3.29 -13.10
CA SER A 730 38.18 3.46 -12.53
C SER A 730 37.09 2.81 -13.39
N LEU A 731 37.23 2.86 -14.71
CA LEU A 731 36.37 2.17 -15.66
C LEU A 731 36.49 0.64 -15.51
N VAL A 732 37.71 0.10 -15.41
CA VAL A 732 37.94 -1.34 -15.20
C VAL A 732 37.35 -1.82 -13.87
N ILE A 733 37.48 -1.04 -12.78
CA ILE A 733 36.85 -1.35 -11.49
C ILE A 733 35.32 -1.33 -11.62
N SER A 734 34.75 -0.32 -12.28
CA SER A 734 33.30 -0.20 -12.49
C SER A 734 32.71 -1.32 -13.34
N ILE A 735 33.39 -1.73 -14.42
CA ILE A 735 32.99 -2.89 -15.24
C ILE A 735 32.97 -4.17 -14.40
N ARG A 736 33.97 -4.38 -13.54
CA ARG A 736 34.00 -5.54 -12.64
C ARG A 736 32.92 -5.49 -11.56
N MET A 737 32.55 -4.31 -11.04
CA MET A 737 31.41 -4.15 -10.12
C MET A 737 30.07 -4.51 -10.78
N ALA A 738 29.88 -4.17 -12.06
CA ALA A 738 28.61 -4.33 -12.75
C ALA A 738 28.40 -5.73 -13.36
N PHE A 739 29.45 -6.32 -13.96
CA PHE A 739 29.32 -7.53 -14.80
C PHE A 739 29.82 -8.83 -14.17
N PHE A 740 30.29 -8.81 -12.91
CA PHE A 740 30.66 -9.98 -12.11
C PHE A 740 31.41 -11.10 -12.87
N LEU A 741 32.70 -10.88 -13.13
CA LEU A 741 33.59 -11.92 -13.66
C LEU A 741 34.05 -12.84 -12.52
N GLU A 742 33.65 -14.11 -12.53
CA GLU A 742 33.87 -15.08 -11.44
C GLU A 742 35.35 -15.42 -11.17
N GLU A 743 36.25 -15.25 -12.14
CA GLU A 743 37.60 -15.86 -12.14
C GLU A 743 38.70 -15.13 -11.33
N VAL A 744 38.41 -14.35 -10.28
CA VAL A 744 39.43 -13.47 -9.66
C VAL A 744 39.68 -13.65 -8.15
N MET A 745 40.97 -13.60 -7.81
CA MET A 745 41.55 -13.68 -6.46
C MET A 745 40.85 -12.84 -5.38
N ALA A 746 40.75 -13.37 -4.16
CA ALA A 746 40.15 -12.72 -2.99
C ALA A 746 40.70 -11.32 -2.64
N CYS A 747 41.90 -10.96 -3.10
CA CYS A 747 42.47 -9.62 -2.94
C CYS A 747 41.61 -8.53 -3.59
N THR A 748 41.11 -8.75 -4.81
CA THR A 748 40.27 -7.76 -5.52
C THR A 748 38.92 -7.59 -4.85
N LYS A 749 38.36 -8.66 -4.25
CA LYS A 749 37.11 -8.59 -3.48
C LYS A 749 37.22 -7.66 -2.27
N ARG A 750 38.32 -7.74 -1.50
CA ARG A 750 38.57 -6.80 -0.38
C ARG A 750 38.77 -5.36 -0.87
N LEU A 751 39.47 -5.16 -1.99
CA LEU A 751 39.61 -3.83 -2.58
C LEU A 751 38.24 -3.24 -2.98
N LEU A 752 37.37 -4.07 -3.56
CA LEU A 752 36.00 -3.69 -3.94
C LEU A 752 35.13 -3.34 -2.73
N GLU A 753 35.22 -4.11 -1.65
CA GLU A 753 34.55 -3.85 -0.38
C GLU A 753 34.96 -2.51 0.24
N VAL A 754 36.26 -2.16 0.18
CA VAL A 754 36.76 -0.85 0.64
C VAL A 754 36.25 0.29 -0.25
N ILE A 755 36.35 0.14 -1.58
CA ILE A 755 35.94 1.20 -2.54
C ILE A 755 34.42 1.43 -2.52
N SER A 756 33.62 0.37 -2.34
CA SER A 756 32.15 0.45 -2.31
C SER A 756 31.57 1.09 -1.04
N GLY A 757 32.38 1.32 -0.01
CA GLY A 757 31.97 2.06 1.19
C GLY A 757 31.52 3.50 0.89
N TRP A 758 30.68 4.06 1.77
CA TRP A 758 30.05 5.37 1.56
C TRP A 758 31.07 6.52 1.40
N LEU A 759 32.00 6.68 2.33
CA LEU A 759 32.99 7.77 2.30
C LEU A 759 34.02 7.63 1.15
N PRO A 760 34.63 6.45 0.90
CA PRO A 760 35.52 6.24 -0.25
C PRO A 760 34.86 6.60 -1.58
N ARG A 761 33.58 6.29 -1.78
CA ARG A 761 32.84 6.62 -3.01
C ARG A 761 32.74 8.12 -3.26
N HIS A 762 32.47 8.92 -2.22
CA HIS A 762 32.49 10.39 -2.33
C HIS A 762 33.88 10.92 -2.68
N PHE A 763 34.94 10.34 -2.08
CA PHE A 763 36.32 10.75 -2.35
C PHE A 763 36.76 10.42 -3.79
N PHE A 764 36.57 9.18 -4.24
CA PHE A 764 36.90 8.79 -5.62
C PHE A 764 36.03 9.53 -6.64
N GLY A 765 34.73 9.70 -6.37
CA GLY A 765 33.84 10.50 -7.22
C GLY A 765 34.30 11.95 -7.37
N ALA A 766 34.73 12.59 -6.28
CA ALA A 766 35.28 13.94 -6.31
C ALA A 766 36.58 14.02 -7.14
N ILE A 767 37.45 13.00 -7.06
CA ILE A 767 38.64 12.92 -7.91
C ILE A 767 38.24 12.87 -9.39
N LEU A 768 37.42 11.90 -9.81
CA LEU A 768 37.04 11.73 -11.22
C LEU A 768 36.37 12.99 -11.79
N VAL A 769 35.43 13.59 -11.05
CA VAL A 769 34.75 14.83 -11.46
C VAL A 769 35.72 16.01 -11.62
N SER A 770 36.85 16.02 -10.91
CA SER A 770 37.87 17.08 -11.00
C SER A 770 38.88 16.90 -12.14
N LEU A 771 39.09 15.67 -12.65
CA LEU A 771 40.11 15.38 -13.65
C LEU A 771 39.96 16.14 -14.99
N PRO A 772 38.75 16.29 -15.58
CA PRO A 772 38.58 17.08 -16.80
C PRO A 772 38.94 18.56 -16.63
N ALA A 773 38.64 19.14 -15.46
CA ALA A 773 38.98 20.53 -15.17
C ALA A 773 40.50 20.71 -15.05
N LEU A 774 41.19 19.79 -14.36
CA LEU A 774 42.66 19.80 -14.26
C LEU A 774 43.34 19.64 -15.63
N ALA A 775 42.79 18.79 -16.51
CA ALA A 775 43.29 18.65 -17.88
C ALA A 775 43.18 19.97 -18.66
N VAL A 776 42.02 20.63 -18.63
CA VAL A 776 41.84 21.94 -19.27
C VAL A 776 42.76 23.01 -18.66
N PHE A 777 42.89 23.06 -17.34
CA PHE A 777 43.78 24.02 -16.66
C PHE A 777 45.27 23.80 -16.98
N SER A 778 45.70 22.58 -17.28
CA SER A 778 47.10 22.28 -17.62
C SER A 778 47.61 22.95 -18.91
N HIS A 779 46.69 23.47 -19.75
CA HIS A 779 47.01 24.22 -20.96
C HIS A 779 47.08 25.74 -20.77
N PHE A 780 46.84 26.27 -19.56
CA PHE A 780 47.05 27.69 -19.26
C PHE A 780 48.52 27.91 -18.83
N THR A 781 49.36 28.34 -19.78
CA THR A 781 50.70 28.87 -19.53
C THR A 781 50.68 30.40 -19.46
N SER A 782 51.72 31.03 -18.93
CA SER A 782 51.78 32.49 -18.71
C SER A 782 51.58 33.35 -19.97
N ASP A 783 51.81 32.83 -21.18
CA ASP A 783 51.64 33.59 -22.42
C ASP A 783 50.17 33.78 -22.85
N PHE A 784 49.21 33.19 -22.14
CA PHE A 784 47.78 33.25 -22.49
C PHE A 784 47.21 34.68 -22.51
N GLU A 785 47.83 35.63 -21.80
CA GLU A 785 47.42 37.05 -21.80
C GLU A 785 47.64 37.77 -23.14
N THR A 786 48.49 37.25 -24.03
CA THR A 786 48.87 37.95 -25.29
C THR A 786 47.88 37.80 -26.46
N ASN A 787 46.86 36.94 -26.34
CA ASN A 787 45.89 36.62 -27.41
C ASN A 787 44.42 36.84 -26.98
N ILE A 788 44.17 37.72 -26.01
CA ILE A 788 42.81 38.07 -25.54
C ILE A 788 42.29 39.38 -26.18
N HIS A 789 43.12 40.06 -26.97
CA HIS A 789 42.81 41.31 -27.68
C HIS A 789 42.80 41.13 -29.20
#